data_AF-A0A817XBP6-F1
#
_entry.id   AF-A0A817XBP6-F1
#
_cell.length_a   1.000
_cell.length_b   1.000
_cell.length_c   1.000
_cell.angle_alpha   90.00
_cell.angle_beta   90.00
_cell.angle_gamma   90.00
#
_symmetry.space_group_name_H-M   'P 1'
#
loop_
_entity.id
_entity.type
_entity.pdbx_description
1 polymer ?
#
loop_
_entity_poly.entity_id
_entity_poly.type
_entity_poly.pdbx_seq_one_letter_code
_entity_poly.pdbx_strand_id
1 'polypeptide(L)'
;MRDELEKSRHNPHYELTSIPSTFSIPEQQPSIETNTLLQKQYQDIKDKLEQRINELHLKENECVTLKAKVDTYESKEKDLQHYISILKESILIKDQQVNMIQSEINDLRTRLKEKDSIIEKKNSKIQSTRLDRQQCEYDLQESKQQLDIRDRKINVLNRKIENLEEQLRDKSTQIALTRAKLTAVTTTASTINVQQQTSITTNTLVSNLETTIGEKERLIEKLREQKHTLDIEHQEEIEQLQKTLNDTRLKLEQKEKDYYEGQNHIIELNEQINNAKSLLQRREIHIQTLEQQIINLKQIKIDSSDTTKLEYENRSLQDRLSSYELERTEMKREIEWMQQEFEQQKNLPLSTMNDSIEQEQQYELTLNKKQQRIEELEQAVRESLQITTEREYAMTQQKRKIKTLQNEIEHLRTENNEQSQIILQLQFELNERKRQYEQRLEEQIKHLDNAFISQQEKILAELSEKDSQIADLEMDRTSIGASNRANTIERLNTEKQQLHNQLKELTEIRMKIIQNHMASKQEYEDKEKLVSFSPRIYHLLLVEKIQDETSTSSVSRSLQEAFYCSSKVLTVSLHKYEAGFFPINSGGLDEIGETWGRGFNINVPLHHGINDDQYLSLFMRLLPKINSSFQPEVFVVQCGADTLFVDPMKSFNLTTKCIINCIEQIINSNKPTLLLGGGGYNIADTARLWTLITGICLNEKLDNDIPEHDYFSYYGPDFTLETWPGNRTNKNSQKYIDSLLDYIEHNQIDIMKHKICQ
;
A
#
# COMPACT_ATOMS: atom_id res chain seq x y z
N MET A 1 -14.98 -28.68 -52.50
CA MET A 1 -14.72 -30.03 -53.07
C MET A 1 -15.33 -31.17 -52.24
N ARG A 2 -16.47 -30.95 -51.57
CA ARG A 2 -17.31 -32.04 -51.00
C ARG A 2 -18.59 -32.29 -51.81
N ASP A 3 -18.88 -31.45 -52.81
CA ASP A 3 -20.04 -31.60 -53.71
C ASP A 3 -19.71 -32.25 -55.07
N GLU A 4 -18.45 -32.62 -55.32
CA GLU A 4 -18.04 -33.37 -56.53
C GLU A 4 -17.89 -34.88 -56.31
N LEU A 5 -18.01 -35.36 -55.06
CA LEU A 5 -17.90 -36.79 -54.72
C LEU A 5 -19.25 -37.54 -54.69
N GLU A 6 -20.39 -36.85 -54.83
CA GLU A 6 -21.71 -37.49 -54.91
C GLU A 6 -22.19 -37.81 -56.34
N LYS A 7 -21.42 -37.46 -57.38
CA LYS A 7 -21.79 -37.74 -58.79
C LYS A 7 -21.14 -38.98 -59.43
N SER A 8 -20.38 -39.79 -58.69
CA SER A 8 -19.74 -41.00 -59.24
C SER A 8 -20.26 -42.33 -58.66
N ARG A 9 -21.45 -42.36 -58.07
CA ARG A 9 -22.20 -43.61 -57.84
C ARG A 9 -23.20 -43.83 -58.99
N HIS A 10 -22.69 -44.15 -60.17
CA HIS A 10 -23.44 -44.92 -61.16
C HIS A 10 -22.71 -46.23 -61.34
N ASN A 11 -23.28 -47.28 -60.74
CA ASN A 11 -22.92 -48.66 -60.94
C ASN A 11 -23.59 -49.08 -62.26
N PRO A 12 -22.88 -49.34 -63.37
CA PRO A 12 -23.49 -50.03 -64.48
C PRO A 12 -23.59 -51.51 -64.08
N HIS A 13 -24.83 -51.99 -63.95
CA HIS A 13 -25.14 -53.40 -64.06
C HIS A 13 -24.45 -53.98 -65.30
N TYR A 14 -23.47 -54.85 -65.12
CA TYR A 14 -23.09 -55.83 -66.13
C TYR A 14 -23.71 -57.16 -65.72
N GLU A 15 -24.84 -57.46 -66.36
CA GLU A 15 -25.43 -58.80 -66.40
C GLU A 15 -24.43 -59.78 -67.03
N LEU A 16 -24.06 -60.81 -66.27
CA LEU A 16 -23.45 -62.03 -66.80
C LEU A 16 -24.47 -62.72 -67.70
N THR A 17 -24.42 -62.41 -68.98
CA THR A 17 -25.16 -63.14 -70.01
C THR A 17 -24.48 -64.50 -70.25
N SER A 18 -25.32 -65.53 -70.21
CA SER A 18 -25.03 -66.94 -70.47
C SER A 18 -24.30 -67.18 -71.80
N ILE A 19 -23.18 -67.89 -71.74
CA ILE A 19 -22.51 -68.49 -72.91
C ILE A 19 -23.23 -69.80 -73.27
N PRO A 20 -23.71 -69.99 -74.52
CA PRO A 20 -24.31 -71.26 -74.94
C PRO A 20 -23.24 -72.33 -75.22
N SER A 21 -23.49 -73.52 -74.71
CA SER A 21 -22.77 -74.75 -75.01
C SER A 21 -23.22 -75.34 -76.35
N THR A 22 -22.47 -75.10 -77.43
CA THR A 22 -22.38 -76.01 -78.60
C THR A 22 -21.35 -75.46 -79.58
N PHE A 23 -20.16 -76.05 -79.66
CA PHE A 23 -19.42 -76.09 -80.92
C PHE A 23 -18.56 -77.35 -80.98
N SER A 24 -18.94 -78.22 -81.92
CA SER A 24 -18.28 -79.48 -82.25
C SER A 24 -16.91 -79.25 -82.87
N ILE A 25 -15.96 -80.10 -82.48
CA ILE A 25 -14.63 -80.24 -83.08
C ILE A 25 -14.77 -80.88 -84.48
N PRO A 26 -14.06 -80.38 -85.51
CA PRO A 26 -13.63 -81.20 -86.62
C PRO A 26 -12.15 -81.56 -86.44
N GLU A 27 -11.87 -82.86 -86.42
CA GLU A 27 -10.53 -83.43 -86.57
C GLU A 27 -9.90 -82.97 -87.89
N GLN A 28 -8.81 -82.21 -87.80
CA GLN A 28 -7.75 -82.23 -88.81
C GLN A 28 -6.41 -82.17 -88.09
N GLN A 29 -5.62 -83.24 -88.20
CA GLN A 29 -4.22 -83.28 -87.81
C GLN A 29 -3.42 -82.24 -88.63
N PRO A 30 -2.79 -81.23 -88.01
CA PRO A 30 -1.86 -80.36 -88.71
C PRO A 30 -0.43 -80.88 -88.52
N SER A 31 0.32 -80.82 -89.63
CA SER A 31 1.74 -81.16 -89.77
C SER A 31 2.66 -80.60 -88.66
N ILE A 32 3.79 -81.29 -88.43
CA ILE A 32 4.78 -81.00 -87.37
C ILE A 32 5.35 -79.55 -87.48
N GLU A 33 5.31 -78.91 -88.66
CA GLU A 33 5.72 -77.50 -88.86
C GLU A 33 4.68 -76.48 -88.39
N THR A 34 3.38 -76.76 -88.53
CA THR A 34 2.31 -75.88 -88.01
C THR A 34 2.25 -75.88 -86.48
N ASN A 35 2.55 -77.01 -85.83
CA ASN A 35 2.52 -77.13 -84.38
C ASN A 35 3.68 -76.36 -83.72
N THR A 36 4.87 -76.36 -84.34
CA THR A 36 6.03 -75.59 -83.85
C THR A 36 5.84 -74.08 -84.02
N LEU A 37 5.21 -73.62 -85.11
CA LEU A 37 4.90 -72.20 -85.31
C LEU A 37 3.84 -71.70 -84.33
N LEU A 38 2.75 -72.45 -84.11
CA LEU A 38 1.71 -72.14 -83.13
C LEU A 38 2.27 -72.14 -81.70
N GLN A 39 3.14 -73.09 -81.37
CA GLN A 39 3.79 -73.16 -80.06
C GLN A 39 4.76 -71.99 -79.82
N LYS A 40 5.45 -71.53 -80.87
CA LYS A 40 6.28 -70.31 -80.82
C LYS A 40 5.45 -69.03 -80.68
N GLN A 41 4.34 -68.90 -81.42
CA GLN A 41 3.42 -67.77 -81.27
C GLN A 41 2.76 -67.74 -79.88
N TYR A 42 2.40 -68.92 -79.35
CA TYR A 42 1.87 -69.05 -77.99
C TYR A 42 2.90 -68.62 -76.94
N GLN A 43 4.16 -69.05 -77.09
CA GLN A 43 5.23 -68.64 -76.18
C GLN A 43 5.53 -67.14 -76.26
N ASP A 44 5.58 -66.55 -77.46
CA ASP A 44 5.76 -65.09 -77.63
C ASP A 44 4.61 -64.28 -76.99
N ILE A 45 3.37 -64.77 -77.10
CA ILE A 45 2.21 -64.13 -76.47
C ILE A 45 2.29 -64.28 -74.94
N LYS A 46 2.67 -65.46 -74.45
CA LYS A 46 2.84 -65.73 -73.02
C LYS A 46 3.92 -64.84 -72.41
N ASP A 47 5.07 -64.71 -73.06
CA ASP A 47 6.18 -63.88 -72.59
C ASP A 47 5.77 -62.39 -72.58
N LYS A 48 5.04 -61.92 -73.60
CA LYS A 48 4.46 -60.56 -73.61
C LYS A 48 3.42 -60.35 -72.50
N LEU A 49 2.63 -61.38 -72.20
CA LEU A 49 1.62 -61.34 -71.12
C LEU A 49 2.31 -61.27 -69.75
N GLU A 50 3.32 -62.11 -69.50
CA GLU A 50 4.13 -62.08 -68.28
C GLU A 50 4.85 -60.74 -68.11
N GLN A 51 5.38 -60.16 -69.19
CA GLN A 51 5.97 -58.82 -69.16
C GLN A 51 4.95 -57.75 -68.73
N ARG A 52 3.71 -57.78 -69.26
CA ARG A 52 2.66 -56.83 -68.87
C ARG A 52 2.12 -57.04 -67.47
N ILE A 53 2.06 -58.27 -66.98
CA ILE A 53 1.71 -58.56 -65.58
C ILE A 53 2.76 -57.97 -64.63
N ASN A 54 4.05 -58.12 -64.95
CA ASN A 54 5.13 -57.55 -64.14
C ASN A 54 5.11 -56.00 -64.13
N GLU A 55 4.85 -55.37 -65.28
CA GLU A 55 4.69 -53.92 -65.35
C GLU A 55 3.45 -53.42 -64.60
N LEU A 56 2.35 -54.18 -64.63
CA LEU A 56 1.14 -53.87 -63.88
C LEU A 56 1.41 -53.94 -62.37
N HIS A 57 2.08 -54.99 -61.88
CA HIS A 57 2.47 -55.09 -60.48
C HIS A 57 3.42 -53.97 -60.05
N LEU A 58 4.35 -53.55 -60.91
CA LEU A 58 5.22 -52.40 -60.62
C LEU A 58 4.39 -51.12 -60.47
N LYS A 59 3.40 -50.90 -61.33
CA LYS A 59 2.49 -49.76 -61.27
C LYS A 59 1.54 -49.81 -60.08
N GLU A 60 1.08 -50.99 -59.68
CA GLU A 60 0.29 -51.17 -58.46
C GLU A 60 1.10 -50.79 -57.21
N ASN A 61 2.36 -51.24 -57.13
CA ASN A 61 3.25 -50.88 -56.03
C ASN A 61 3.56 -49.37 -55.98
N GLU A 62 3.75 -48.74 -57.15
CA GLU A 62 3.91 -47.29 -57.27
C GLU A 62 2.66 -46.54 -56.80
N CYS A 63 1.47 -47.00 -57.19
CA CYS A 63 0.18 -46.46 -56.73
C CYS A 63 0.00 -46.57 -55.22
N VAL A 64 0.34 -47.71 -54.61
CA VAL A 64 0.28 -47.89 -53.14
C VAL A 64 1.23 -46.92 -52.43
N THR A 65 2.44 -46.75 -52.96
CA THR A 65 3.43 -45.82 -52.39
C THR A 65 2.97 -44.36 -52.49
N LEU A 66 2.39 -43.96 -53.64
CA LEU A 66 1.81 -42.63 -53.83
C LEU A 66 0.60 -42.40 -52.92
N LYS A 67 -0.25 -43.42 -52.73
CA LYS A 67 -1.40 -43.38 -51.82
C LYS A 67 -0.95 -43.10 -50.38
N ALA A 68 0.05 -43.83 -49.88
CA ALA A 68 0.62 -43.59 -48.56
C ALA A 68 1.18 -42.17 -48.40
N LYS A 69 1.86 -41.64 -49.44
CA LYS A 69 2.34 -40.24 -49.42
C LYS A 69 1.19 -39.24 -49.34
N VAL A 70 0.11 -39.45 -50.10
CA VAL A 70 -1.09 -38.60 -50.03
C VAL A 70 -1.68 -38.61 -48.62
N ASP A 71 -1.85 -39.79 -48.01
CA ASP A 71 -2.41 -39.92 -46.66
C ASP A 71 -1.53 -39.19 -45.62
N THR A 72 -0.19 -39.25 -45.76
CA THR A 72 0.72 -38.48 -44.88
C THR A 72 0.62 -36.98 -45.06
N TYR A 73 0.41 -36.48 -46.29
CA TYR A 73 0.23 -35.05 -46.54
C TYR A 73 -1.13 -34.55 -46.05
N GLU A 74 -2.20 -35.34 -46.21
CA GLU A 74 -3.52 -35.03 -45.65
C GLU A 74 -3.49 -34.95 -44.12
N SER A 75 -2.72 -35.81 -43.45
CA SER A 75 -2.51 -35.71 -42.00
C SER A 75 -1.80 -34.42 -41.62
N LYS A 76 -0.71 -34.06 -42.32
CA LYS A 76 0.03 -32.81 -42.08
C LYS A 76 -0.82 -31.57 -42.33
N GLU A 77 -1.69 -31.60 -43.34
CA GLU A 77 -2.61 -30.50 -43.63
C GLU A 77 -3.60 -30.29 -42.48
N LYS A 78 -4.17 -31.37 -41.92
CA LYS A 78 -5.07 -31.29 -40.76
C LYS A 78 -4.37 -30.70 -39.53
N ASP A 79 -3.12 -31.10 -39.27
CA ASP A 79 -2.34 -30.57 -38.15
C ASP A 79 -2.05 -29.07 -38.32
N LEU A 80 -1.70 -28.63 -39.53
CA LEU A 80 -1.50 -27.21 -39.84
C LEU A 80 -2.82 -26.41 -39.73
N GLN A 81 -3.95 -26.96 -40.17
CA GLN A 81 -5.26 -26.33 -40.01
C GLN A 81 -5.63 -26.17 -38.53
N HIS A 82 -5.36 -27.18 -37.71
CA HIS A 82 -5.56 -27.10 -36.26
C HIS A 82 -4.67 -26.03 -35.62
N TYR A 83 -3.39 -25.96 -36.01
CA TYR A 83 -2.46 -24.94 -35.53
C TYR A 83 -2.91 -23.52 -35.91
N ILE A 84 -3.38 -23.32 -37.16
CA ILE A 84 -3.96 -22.05 -37.62
C ILE A 84 -5.19 -21.67 -36.80
N SER A 85 -6.04 -22.64 -36.43
CA SER A 85 -7.22 -22.39 -35.60
C SER A 85 -6.84 -21.85 -34.22
N ILE A 86 -5.85 -22.48 -33.56
CA ILE A 86 -5.35 -22.05 -32.25
C ILE A 86 -4.73 -20.64 -32.35
N LEU A 87 -3.96 -20.36 -33.40
CA LEU A 87 -3.39 -19.02 -33.60
C LEU A 87 -4.46 -17.94 -33.81
N LYS A 88 -5.54 -18.24 -34.53
CA LYS A 88 -6.67 -17.31 -34.71
C LYS A 88 -7.36 -17.01 -33.38
N GLU A 89 -7.57 -18.01 -32.55
CA GLU A 89 -8.15 -17.83 -31.22
C GLU A 89 -7.23 -17.00 -30.30
N SER A 90 -5.92 -17.26 -30.35
CA SER A 90 -4.93 -16.45 -29.62
C SER A 90 -4.90 -14.99 -30.08
N ILE A 91 -5.02 -14.73 -31.40
CA ILE A 91 -5.09 -13.35 -31.93
C ILE A 91 -6.39 -12.66 -31.47
N LEU A 92 -7.52 -13.35 -31.49
CA LEU A 92 -8.80 -12.78 -31.05
C LEU A 92 -8.76 -12.33 -29.58
N ILE A 93 -8.17 -13.15 -28.72
CA ILE A 93 -7.99 -12.83 -27.29
C ILE A 93 -7.09 -11.59 -27.14
N LYS A 94 -6.00 -11.51 -27.92
CA LYS A 94 -5.11 -10.34 -27.90
C LYS A 94 -5.80 -9.07 -28.40
N ASP A 95 -6.62 -9.14 -29.44
CA ASP A 95 -7.38 -8.00 -29.94
C ASP A 95 -8.40 -7.50 -28.89
N GLN A 96 -9.04 -8.41 -28.16
CA GLN A 96 -9.91 -8.05 -27.03
C GLN A 96 -9.15 -7.32 -25.92
N GLN A 97 -7.95 -7.79 -25.57
CA GLN A 97 -7.10 -7.13 -24.58
C GLN A 97 -6.67 -5.73 -25.04
N VAL A 98 -6.28 -5.56 -26.30
CA VAL A 98 -5.93 -4.25 -26.87
C VAL A 98 -7.11 -3.28 -26.79
N ASN A 99 -8.32 -3.74 -27.12
CA ASN A 99 -9.52 -2.90 -27.06
C ASN A 99 -9.85 -2.45 -25.62
N MET A 100 -9.68 -3.34 -24.63
CA MET A 100 -9.88 -3.01 -23.22
C MET A 100 -8.89 -1.94 -22.75
N ILE A 101 -7.60 -2.12 -23.06
CA ILE A 101 -6.55 -1.14 -22.75
C ILE A 101 -6.82 0.20 -23.45
N GLN A 102 -7.28 0.18 -24.71
CA GLN A 102 -7.63 1.39 -25.45
C GLN A 102 -8.77 2.17 -24.77
N SER A 103 -9.76 1.46 -24.20
CA SER A 103 -10.85 2.06 -23.42
C SER A 103 -10.34 2.71 -22.15
N GLU A 104 -9.51 2.00 -21.38
CA GLU A 104 -8.91 2.52 -20.15
C GLU A 104 -8.06 3.78 -20.41
N ILE A 105 -7.28 3.79 -21.51
CA ILE A 105 -6.50 4.97 -21.92
C ILE A 105 -7.42 6.17 -22.21
N ASN A 106 -8.58 5.95 -22.84
CA ASN A 106 -9.52 7.03 -23.13
C ASN A 106 -10.17 7.58 -21.85
N ASP A 107 -10.49 6.72 -20.89
CA ASP A 107 -11.02 7.12 -19.58
C ASP A 107 -9.98 7.89 -18.75
N LEU A 108 -8.71 7.52 -18.86
CA LEU A 108 -7.63 8.28 -18.23
C LEU A 108 -7.46 9.66 -18.87
N ARG A 109 -7.60 9.77 -20.20
CA ARG A 109 -7.52 11.06 -20.92
C ARG A 109 -8.66 12.01 -20.57
N THR A 110 -9.89 11.51 -20.38
CA THR A 110 -11.02 12.35 -19.95
C THR A 110 -10.82 12.85 -18.53
N ARG A 111 -10.40 11.97 -17.60
CA ARG A 111 -10.06 12.37 -16.23
C ARG A 111 -8.95 13.40 -16.18
N LEU A 112 -7.94 13.30 -17.04
CA LEU A 112 -6.87 14.29 -17.13
C LEU A 112 -7.41 15.68 -17.51
N LYS A 113 -8.26 15.76 -18.54
CA LYS A 113 -8.90 17.03 -18.95
C LYS A 113 -9.76 17.65 -17.84
N GLU A 114 -10.48 16.83 -17.07
CA GLU A 114 -11.25 17.32 -15.92
C GLU A 114 -10.35 17.89 -14.82
N LYS A 115 -9.21 17.24 -14.55
CA LYS A 115 -8.22 17.72 -13.58
C LYS A 115 -7.61 19.04 -14.02
N ASP A 116 -7.27 19.19 -15.31
CA ASP A 116 -6.75 20.44 -15.86
C ASP A 116 -7.76 21.60 -15.71
N SER A 117 -9.05 21.35 -15.98
CA SER A 117 -10.09 22.36 -15.76
C SER A 117 -10.25 22.76 -14.29
N ILE A 118 -10.09 21.81 -13.36
CA ILE A 118 -10.12 22.10 -11.92
C ILE A 118 -8.90 22.93 -11.51
N ILE A 119 -7.73 22.63 -12.08
CA ILE A 119 -6.49 23.38 -11.82
C ILE A 119 -6.65 24.83 -12.29
N GLU A 120 -7.17 25.06 -13.50
CA GLU A 120 -7.45 26.41 -14.00
C GLU A 120 -8.39 27.20 -13.07
N LYS A 121 -9.48 26.58 -12.62
CA LYS A 121 -10.42 27.21 -11.67
C LYS A 121 -9.76 27.55 -10.34
N LYS A 122 -8.90 26.67 -9.82
CA LYS A 122 -8.15 26.92 -8.58
C LYS A 122 -7.16 28.06 -8.75
N ASN A 123 -6.46 28.14 -9.88
CA ASN A 123 -5.51 29.20 -10.18
C ASN A 123 -6.20 30.58 -10.22
N SER A 124 -7.37 30.68 -10.86
CA SER A 124 -8.16 31.92 -10.85
C SER A 124 -8.60 32.32 -9.43
N LYS A 125 -8.95 31.35 -8.58
CA LYS A 125 -9.33 31.64 -7.19
C LYS A 125 -8.15 32.09 -6.34
N ILE A 126 -6.98 31.48 -6.52
CA ILE A 126 -5.73 31.89 -5.86
C ILE A 126 -5.38 33.34 -6.24
N GLN A 127 -5.57 33.72 -7.51
CA GLN A 127 -5.31 35.09 -7.97
C GLN A 127 -6.24 36.11 -7.29
N SER A 128 -7.53 35.80 -7.17
CA SER A 128 -8.50 36.63 -6.43
C SER A 128 -8.11 36.78 -4.95
N THR A 129 -7.82 35.67 -4.26
CA THR A 129 -7.42 35.72 -2.85
C THR A 129 -6.10 36.46 -2.63
N ARG A 130 -5.18 36.44 -3.61
CA ARG A 130 -3.93 37.21 -3.55
C ARG A 130 -4.18 38.72 -3.59
N LEU A 131 -5.14 39.17 -4.41
CA LEU A 131 -5.53 40.58 -4.46
C LEU A 131 -6.21 41.01 -3.15
N ASP A 132 -7.12 40.18 -2.61
CA ASP A 132 -7.77 40.46 -1.33
C ASP A 132 -6.76 40.54 -0.17
N ARG A 133 -5.76 39.65 -0.17
CA ARG A 133 -4.67 39.69 0.82
C ARG A 133 -3.87 40.98 0.76
N GLN A 134 -3.56 41.48 -0.44
CA GLN A 134 -2.84 42.75 -0.60
C GLN A 134 -3.64 43.93 -0.05
N GLN A 135 -4.96 43.92 -0.25
CA GLN A 135 -5.83 44.95 0.31
C GLN A 135 -5.85 44.91 1.84
N CYS A 136 -6.01 43.74 2.46
CA CYS A 136 -5.97 43.62 3.92
C CYS A 136 -4.61 44.01 4.53
N GLU A 137 -3.51 43.75 3.82
CA GLU A 137 -2.15 44.12 4.25
C GLU A 137 -1.98 45.65 4.28
N TYR A 138 -2.55 46.35 3.30
CA TYR A 138 -2.62 47.82 3.27
C TYR A 138 -3.44 48.37 4.46
N ASP A 139 -4.64 47.84 4.70
CA ASP A 139 -5.51 48.31 5.79
C ASP A 139 -4.89 48.06 7.18
N LEU A 140 -4.14 46.96 7.33
CA LEU A 140 -3.40 46.64 8.56
C LEU A 140 -2.24 47.63 8.79
N GLN A 141 -1.51 47.99 7.75
CA GLN A 141 -0.41 48.95 7.84
C GLN A 141 -0.92 50.34 8.27
N GLU A 142 -2.04 50.79 7.71
CA GLU A 142 -2.70 52.04 8.11
C GLU A 142 -3.10 52.01 9.58
N SER A 143 -3.70 50.90 10.04
CA SER A 143 -4.12 50.72 11.43
C SER A 143 -2.93 50.73 12.41
N LYS A 144 -1.79 50.12 12.04
CA LYS A 144 -0.56 50.14 12.85
C LYS A 144 -0.01 51.56 13.01
N GLN A 145 0.01 52.35 11.93
CA GLN A 145 0.44 53.75 12.01
C GLN A 145 -0.43 54.57 12.95
N GLN A 146 -1.75 54.33 12.94
CA GLN A 146 -2.66 55.00 13.87
C GLN A 146 -2.40 54.63 15.34
N LEU A 147 -2.03 53.38 15.62
CA LEU A 147 -1.67 52.95 16.98
C LEU A 147 -0.36 53.59 17.45
N ASP A 148 0.68 53.64 16.61
CA ASP A 148 1.96 54.27 16.95
C ASP A 148 1.77 55.76 17.33
N ILE A 149 0.87 56.47 16.62
CA ILE A 149 0.54 57.86 16.94
C ILE A 149 -0.11 57.96 18.32
N ARG A 150 -1.00 57.02 18.67
CA ARG A 150 -1.65 57.00 19.99
C ARG A 150 -0.65 56.68 21.10
N ASP A 151 0.26 55.73 20.90
CA ASP A 151 1.28 55.36 21.88
C ASP A 151 2.26 56.51 22.15
N ARG A 152 2.65 57.27 21.12
CA ARG A 152 3.44 58.49 21.30
C ARG A 152 2.71 59.52 22.16
N LYS A 153 1.41 59.72 21.96
CA LYS A 153 0.59 60.62 22.79
C LYS A 153 0.53 60.15 24.24
N ILE A 154 0.29 58.87 24.48
CA ILE A 154 0.28 58.27 25.83
C ILE A 154 1.62 58.50 26.54
N ASN A 155 2.74 58.29 25.85
CA ASN A 155 4.07 58.49 26.43
C ASN A 155 4.35 59.96 26.80
N VAL A 156 3.87 60.91 26.00
CA VAL A 156 3.99 62.35 26.33
C VAL A 156 3.16 62.68 27.57
N LEU A 157 1.93 62.16 27.68
CA LEU A 157 1.08 62.34 28.85
C LEU A 157 1.70 61.74 30.11
N ASN A 158 2.24 60.52 30.04
CA ASN A 158 2.89 59.85 31.17
C ASN A 158 4.09 60.64 31.72
N ARG A 159 4.95 61.19 30.84
CA ARG A 159 6.06 62.06 31.27
C ARG A 159 5.58 63.32 31.99
N LYS A 160 4.44 63.87 31.55
CA LYS A 160 3.85 65.05 32.19
C LYS A 160 3.33 64.71 33.58
N ILE A 161 2.72 63.54 33.76
CA ILE A 161 2.27 63.02 35.07
C ILE A 161 3.48 62.84 35.99
N GLU A 162 4.54 62.17 35.53
CA GLU A 162 5.73 61.89 36.35
C GLU A 162 6.41 63.17 36.88
N ASN A 163 6.52 64.20 36.03
CA ASN A 163 7.06 65.50 36.44
C ASN A 163 6.16 66.20 37.48
N LEU A 164 4.83 66.14 37.31
CA LEU A 164 3.89 66.68 38.29
C LEU A 164 3.99 65.95 39.64
N GLU A 165 4.18 64.63 39.64
CA GLU A 165 4.38 63.85 40.86
C GLU A 165 5.70 64.19 41.57
N GLU A 166 6.79 64.42 40.82
CA GLU A 166 8.09 64.81 41.39
C GLU A 166 8.00 66.17 42.07
N GLN A 167 7.37 67.15 41.43
CA GLN A 167 7.13 68.46 42.04
C GLN A 167 6.31 68.34 43.33
N LEU A 168 5.33 67.44 43.37
CA LEU A 168 4.51 67.20 44.55
C LEU A 168 5.30 66.56 45.70
N ARG A 169 6.26 65.67 45.38
CA ARG A 169 7.19 65.07 46.35
C ARG A 169 8.10 66.13 46.99
N ASP A 170 8.70 67.01 46.18
CA ASP A 170 9.58 68.08 46.64
C ASP A 170 8.87 69.08 47.56
N LYS A 171 7.64 69.48 47.19
CA LYS A 171 6.83 70.36 48.03
C LYS A 171 6.48 69.70 49.36
N SER A 172 6.21 68.39 49.36
CA SER A 172 5.91 67.65 50.59
C SER A 172 7.11 67.57 51.55
N THR A 173 8.33 67.39 51.03
CA THR A 173 9.56 67.39 51.85
C THR A 173 9.85 68.76 52.46
N GLN A 174 9.64 69.84 51.70
CA GLN A 174 9.78 71.21 52.21
C GLN A 174 8.79 71.51 53.36
N ILE A 175 7.56 70.99 53.27
CA ILE A 175 6.56 71.11 54.34
C ILE A 175 7.00 70.32 55.58
N ALA A 176 7.55 69.13 55.42
CA ALA A 176 8.05 68.32 56.54
C ALA A 176 9.21 69.02 57.28
N LEU A 177 10.17 69.60 56.54
CA LEU A 177 11.30 70.33 57.09
C LEU A 177 10.88 71.60 57.85
N THR A 178 9.91 72.35 57.33
CA THR A 178 9.40 73.55 58.01
C THR A 178 8.63 73.20 59.28
N ARG A 179 7.82 72.13 59.27
CA ARG A 179 7.17 71.60 60.47
C ARG A 179 8.19 71.20 61.54
N ALA A 180 9.27 70.51 61.18
CA ALA A 180 10.32 70.12 62.13
C ALA A 180 11.02 71.32 62.77
N LYS A 181 11.31 72.38 62.00
CA LYS A 181 11.89 73.63 62.53
C LYS A 181 10.94 74.34 63.49
N LEU A 182 9.64 74.37 63.17
CA LEU A 182 8.62 74.96 64.03
C LEU A 182 8.54 74.24 65.37
N THR A 183 8.53 72.89 65.36
CA THR A 183 8.56 72.09 66.59
C THR A 183 9.80 72.37 67.45
N ALA A 184 10.98 72.53 66.82
CA ALA A 184 12.21 72.86 67.55
C ALA A 184 12.14 74.22 68.25
N VAL A 185 11.64 75.25 67.54
CA VAL A 185 11.48 76.62 68.09
C VAL A 185 10.49 76.64 69.26
N THR A 186 9.35 75.95 69.13
CA THR A 186 8.35 75.83 70.20
C THR A 186 8.92 75.13 71.44
N THR A 187 9.83 74.16 71.26
CA THR A 187 10.47 73.43 72.37
C THR A 187 11.54 74.29 73.08
N THR A 188 12.26 75.15 72.36
CA THR A 188 13.19 76.11 72.98
C THR A 188 12.46 77.24 73.73
N ALA A 189 11.27 77.64 73.29
CA ALA A 189 10.49 78.70 73.93
C ALA A 189 9.93 78.30 75.30
N SER A 190 9.71 77.01 75.56
CA SER A 190 9.21 76.52 76.86
C SER A 190 10.28 76.38 77.96
N THR A 191 11.57 76.59 77.65
CA THR A 191 12.69 76.29 78.59
C THR A 191 13.34 77.54 79.22
N ILE A 192 13.04 78.77 78.79
CA ILE A 192 13.73 79.98 79.29
C ILE A 192 12.76 80.92 79.99
N ASN A 193 12.84 80.93 81.32
CA ASN A 193 12.22 81.90 82.22
C ASN A 193 13.34 82.82 82.73
N VAL A 194 13.09 84.15 82.75
CA VAL A 194 13.90 85.28 83.26
C VAL A 194 14.35 86.31 82.20
N GLN A 195 14.03 87.58 82.51
CA GLN A 195 14.52 88.87 82.02
C GLN A 195 13.79 89.60 80.87
N GLN A 196 13.36 90.81 81.23
CA GLN A 196 12.39 91.73 80.63
C GLN A 196 12.84 92.47 79.37
N GLN A 197 13.74 91.89 78.55
CA GLN A 197 14.27 92.54 77.33
C GLN A 197 13.98 91.78 76.02
N THR A 198 13.33 90.61 76.09
CA THR A 198 13.02 89.77 74.92
C THR A 198 11.62 90.00 74.31
N SER A 199 10.68 90.67 75.00
CA SER A 199 9.28 90.74 74.54
C SER A 199 9.06 91.51 73.24
N ILE A 200 9.92 92.48 72.91
CA ILE A 200 9.81 93.28 71.68
C ILE A 200 10.31 92.47 70.47
N THR A 201 11.43 91.75 70.61
CA THR A 201 11.95 90.86 69.56
C THR A 201 11.08 89.64 69.31
N THR A 202 10.49 89.03 70.35
CA THR A 202 9.58 87.89 70.18
C THR A 202 8.27 88.29 69.52
N ASN A 203 7.68 89.44 69.89
CA ASN A 203 6.44 89.91 69.24
C ASN A 203 6.66 90.29 67.77
N THR A 204 7.83 90.83 67.42
CA THR A 204 8.18 91.13 66.02
C THR A 204 8.42 89.84 65.21
N LEU A 205 9.05 88.83 65.81
CA LEU A 205 9.24 87.50 65.19
C LEU A 205 7.92 86.73 65.05
N VAL A 206 7.05 86.78 66.04
CA VAL A 206 5.70 86.19 65.98
C VAL A 206 4.88 86.88 64.90
N SER A 207 4.90 88.21 64.82
CA SER A 207 4.22 88.95 63.74
C SER A 207 4.75 88.60 62.34
N ASN A 208 6.07 88.44 62.19
CA ASN A 208 6.67 88.00 60.91
C ASN A 208 6.34 86.54 60.56
N LEU A 209 6.20 85.68 61.56
CA LEU A 209 5.77 84.30 61.35
C LEU A 209 4.28 84.22 61.03
N GLU A 210 3.44 85.05 61.65
CA GLU A 210 2.01 85.16 61.37
C GLU A 210 1.76 85.67 59.93
N THR A 211 2.51 86.66 59.46
CA THR A 211 2.43 87.11 58.06
C THR A 211 2.91 86.03 57.10
N THR A 212 4.00 85.33 57.43
CA THR A 212 4.50 84.20 56.61
C THR A 212 3.51 83.04 56.57
N ILE A 213 2.85 82.71 57.69
CA ILE A 213 1.82 81.67 57.75
C ILE A 213 0.61 82.09 56.90
N GLY A 214 0.16 83.34 57.01
CA GLY A 214 -0.94 83.86 56.16
C GLY A 214 -0.62 83.83 54.67
N GLU A 215 0.63 84.09 54.28
CA GLU A 215 1.09 83.92 52.89
C GLU A 215 1.09 82.46 52.45
N LYS A 216 1.50 81.53 53.33
CA LYS A 216 1.48 80.08 53.04
C LYS A 216 0.06 79.53 52.98
N GLU A 217 -0.86 80.00 53.80
CA GLU A 217 -2.28 79.62 53.75
C GLU A 217 -2.93 80.07 52.44
N ARG A 218 -2.64 81.30 51.99
CA ARG A 218 -3.07 81.77 50.65
C ARG A 218 -2.50 80.92 49.51
N LEU A 219 -1.25 80.45 49.64
CA LEU A 219 -0.64 79.58 48.64
C LEU A 219 -1.27 78.18 48.63
N ILE A 220 -1.60 77.63 49.81
CA ILE A 220 -2.32 76.36 49.94
C ILE A 220 -3.69 76.46 49.30
N GLU A 221 -4.41 77.57 49.50
CA GLU A 221 -5.72 77.76 48.91
C GLU A 221 -5.66 77.85 47.38
N LYS A 222 -4.68 78.57 46.83
CA LYS A 222 -4.42 78.56 45.36
C LYS A 222 -4.10 77.16 44.82
N LEU A 223 -3.32 76.36 45.56
CA LEU A 223 -2.99 74.99 45.15
C LEU A 223 -4.22 74.07 45.22
N ARG A 224 -5.15 74.30 46.16
CA ARG A 224 -6.43 73.57 46.23
C ARG A 224 -7.32 73.91 45.04
N GLU A 225 -7.42 75.19 44.67
CA GLU A 225 -8.15 75.62 43.48
C GLU A 225 -7.54 75.02 42.20
N GLN A 226 -6.21 74.98 42.08
CA GLN A 226 -5.52 74.34 40.95
C GLN A 226 -5.74 72.82 40.90
N LYS A 227 -5.74 72.13 42.04
CA LYS A 227 -6.08 70.71 42.09
C LYS A 227 -7.53 70.49 41.65
N HIS A 228 -8.45 71.30 42.13
CA HIS A 228 -9.88 71.15 41.78
C HIS A 228 -10.14 71.37 40.30
N THR A 229 -9.44 72.33 39.66
CA THR A 229 -9.52 72.54 38.21
C THR A 229 -8.95 71.37 37.41
N LEU A 230 -7.81 70.81 37.82
CA LEU A 230 -7.26 69.59 37.21
C LEU A 230 -8.18 68.37 37.37
N ASP A 231 -8.80 68.21 38.54
CA ASP A 231 -9.75 67.11 38.77
C ASP A 231 -10.99 67.23 37.84
N ILE A 232 -11.43 68.46 37.53
CA ILE A 232 -12.50 68.71 36.55
C ILE A 232 -12.03 68.38 35.13
N GLU A 233 -10.85 68.84 34.72
CA GLU A 233 -10.29 68.55 33.39
C GLU A 233 -10.10 67.05 33.15
N HIS A 234 -9.60 66.31 34.15
CA HIS A 234 -9.49 64.85 34.08
C HIS A 234 -10.86 64.16 33.96
N GLN A 235 -11.88 64.66 34.66
CA GLN A 235 -13.23 64.12 34.57
C GLN A 235 -13.84 64.34 33.18
N GLU A 236 -13.61 65.51 32.58
CA GLU A 236 -14.02 65.81 31.21
C GLU A 236 -13.31 64.93 30.17
N GLU A 237 -12.01 64.64 30.35
CA GLU A 237 -11.25 63.76 29.46
C GLU A 237 -11.75 62.30 29.55
N ILE A 238 -12.10 61.83 30.75
CA ILE A 238 -12.72 60.51 30.95
C ILE A 238 -14.08 60.44 30.22
N GLU A 239 -14.91 61.47 30.31
CA GLU A 239 -16.19 61.52 29.62
C GLU A 239 -16.03 61.52 28.08
N GLN A 240 -15.04 62.24 27.55
CA GLN A 240 -14.74 62.22 26.12
C GLN A 240 -14.24 60.85 25.63
N LEU A 241 -13.41 60.17 26.42
CA LEU A 241 -12.94 58.82 26.11
C LEU A 241 -14.09 57.80 26.16
N GLN A 242 -14.99 57.90 27.13
CA GLN A 242 -16.19 57.06 27.22
C GLN A 242 -17.12 57.26 26.03
N LYS A 243 -17.29 58.51 25.57
CA LYS A 243 -18.07 58.82 24.37
C LYS A 243 -17.45 58.20 23.12
N THR A 244 -16.14 58.35 22.94
CA THR A 244 -15.41 57.78 21.79
C THR A 244 -15.49 56.24 21.80
N LEU A 245 -15.37 55.62 22.97
CA LEU A 245 -15.52 54.17 23.14
C LEU A 245 -16.91 53.70 22.67
N ASN A 246 -17.98 54.39 23.09
CA ASN A 246 -19.34 54.05 22.69
C ASN A 246 -19.57 54.22 21.19
N ASP A 247 -19.04 55.29 20.57
CA ASP A 247 -19.14 55.51 19.13
C ASP A 247 -18.39 54.41 18.33
N THR A 248 -17.23 53.96 18.81
CA THR A 248 -16.50 52.84 18.18
C THR A 248 -17.24 51.52 18.33
N ARG A 249 -17.89 51.29 19.47
CA ARG A 249 -18.70 50.10 19.71
C ARG A 249 -19.90 50.02 18.77
N LEU A 250 -20.61 51.14 18.58
CA LEU A 250 -21.75 51.21 17.65
C LEU A 250 -21.32 50.94 16.20
N LYS A 251 -20.14 51.45 15.79
CA LYS A 251 -19.59 51.15 14.46
C LYS A 251 -19.22 49.68 14.29
N LEU A 252 -18.72 49.04 15.35
CA LEU A 252 -18.41 47.61 15.34
C LEU A 252 -19.69 46.77 15.20
N GLU A 253 -20.73 47.07 15.98
CA GLU A 253 -22.03 46.38 15.89
C GLU A 253 -22.66 46.53 14.50
N GLN A 254 -22.54 47.71 13.87
CA GLN A 254 -23.01 47.90 12.50
C GLN A 254 -22.21 47.05 11.49
N LYS A 255 -20.88 46.97 11.64
CA LYS A 255 -20.03 46.15 10.76
C LYS A 255 -20.28 44.65 10.92
N GLU A 256 -20.58 44.20 12.14
CA GLU A 256 -21.00 42.81 12.39
C GLU A 256 -22.33 42.52 11.70
N LYS A 257 -23.29 43.45 11.74
CA LYS A 257 -24.56 43.31 11.03
C LYS A 257 -24.36 43.22 9.51
N ASP A 258 -23.56 44.11 8.93
CA ASP A 258 -23.24 44.09 7.50
C ASP A 258 -22.56 42.76 7.10
N TYR A 259 -21.70 42.21 7.97
CA TYR A 259 -21.06 40.92 7.77
C TYR A 259 -22.05 39.76 7.74
N TYR A 260 -23.02 39.74 8.66
CA TYR A 260 -24.08 38.71 8.68
C TYR A 260 -25.00 38.81 7.47
N GLU A 261 -25.34 40.03 7.02
CA GLU A 261 -26.10 40.24 5.78
C GLU A 261 -25.31 39.74 4.55
N GLY A 262 -24.00 39.98 4.49
CA GLY A 262 -23.13 39.44 3.45
C GLY A 262 -23.04 37.91 3.45
N GLN A 263 -22.96 37.28 4.62
CA GLN A 263 -22.98 35.80 4.72
C GLN A 263 -24.29 35.21 4.20
N ASN A 264 -25.43 35.82 4.53
CA ASN A 264 -26.74 35.35 4.06
C ASN A 264 -26.87 35.46 2.53
N HIS A 265 -26.34 36.54 1.94
CA HIS A 265 -26.35 36.68 0.47
C HIS A 265 -25.50 35.61 -0.24
N ILE A 266 -24.36 35.22 0.36
CA ILE A 266 -23.53 34.11 -0.16
C ILE A 266 -24.29 32.77 -0.09
N ILE A 267 -25.09 32.53 0.96
CA ILE A 267 -25.92 31.33 1.08
C ILE A 267 -26.98 31.30 -0.04
N GLU A 268 -27.67 32.41 -0.27
CA GLU A 268 -28.67 32.52 -1.35
C GLU A 268 -28.06 32.30 -2.75
N LEU A 269 -26.89 32.89 -3.02
CA LEU A 269 -26.18 32.68 -4.28
C LEU A 269 -25.75 31.21 -4.46
N ASN A 270 -25.33 30.54 -3.39
CA ASN A 270 -25.01 29.12 -3.44
C ASN A 270 -26.24 28.25 -3.74
N GLU A 271 -27.40 28.61 -3.20
CA GLU A 271 -28.67 27.92 -3.50
C GLU A 271 -29.07 28.11 -4.98
N GLN A 272 -28.94 29.32 -5.52
CA GLN A 272 -29.18 29.59 -6.95
C GLN A 272 -28.22 28.79 -7.85
N ILE A 273 -26.93 28.71 -7.49
CA ILE A 273 -25.94 27.90 -8.22
C ILE A 273 -26.30 26.42 -8.19
N ASN A 274 -26.76 25.90 -7.05
CA ASN A 274 -27.16 24.49 -6.93
C ASN A 274 -28.42 24.18 -7.75
N ASN A 275 -29.37 25.11 -7.80
CA ASN A 275 -30.55 25.00 -8.65
C ASN A 275 -30.17 25.02 -10.14
N ALA A 276 -29.27 25.91 -10.56
CA ALA A 276 -28.77 25.94 -11.94
C ALA A 276 -28.02 24.65 -12.32
N LYS A 277 -27.23 24.07 -11.40
CA LYS A 277 -26.55 22.77 -11.59
C LYS A 277 -27.54 21.62 -11.77
N SER A 278 -28.58 21.56 -10.94
CA SER A 278 -29.65 20.56 -11.07
C SER A 278 -30.37 20.67 -12.43
N LEU A 279 -30.60 21.91 -12.89
CA LEU A 279 -31.19 22.16 -14.21
C LEU A 279 -30.28 21.70 -15.36
N LEU A 280 -28.97 21.96 -15.24
CA LEU A 280 -27.96 21.48 -16.19
C LEU A 280 -27.91 19.96 -16.25
N GLN A 281 -27.89 19.29 -15.10
CA GLN A 281 -27.87 17.82 -15.03
C GLN A 281 -29.13 17.21 -15.68
N ARG A 282 -30.31 17.81 -15.47
CA ARG A 282 -31.55 17.38 -16.15
C ARG A 282 -31.46 17.57 -17.67
N ARG A 283 -30.89 18.68 -18.14
CA ARG A 283 -30.67 18.93 -19.57
C ARG A 283 -29.66 17.97 -20.17
N GLU A 284 -28.63 17.58 -19.42
CA GLU A 284 -27.60 16.64 -19.85
C GLU A 284 -28.14 15.21 -19.99
N ILE A 285 -28.95 14.75 -19.02
CA ILE A 285 -29.69 13.49 -19.14
C ILE A 285 -30.64 13.53 -20.35
N HIS A 286 -31.28 14.67 -20.60
CA HIS A 286 -32.15 14.83 -21.75
C HIS A 286 -31.36 14.78 -23.08
N ILE A 287 -30.20 15.43 -23.15
CA ILE A 287 -29.30 15.36 -24.31
C ILE A 287 -28.84 13.91 -24.55
N GLN A 288 -28.42 13.19 -23.51
CA GLN A 288 -28.05 11.77 -23.65
C GLN A 288 -29.21 10.90 -24.15
N THR A 289 -30.42 11.19 -23.69
CA THR A 289 -31.63 10.50 -24.15
C THR A 289 -31.90 10.80 -25.63
N LEU A 290 -31.75 12.07 -26.04
CA LEU A 290 -31.87 12.50 -27.44
C LEU A 290 -30.76 11.90 -28.31
N GLU A 291 -29.53 11.81 -27.82
CA GLU A 291 -28.42 11.15 -28.51
C GLU A 291 -28.68 9.67 -28.72
N GLN A 292 -29.21 8.98 -27.70
CA GLN A 292 -29.63 7.58 -27.83
C GLN A 292 -30.79 7.43 -28.82
N GLN A 293 -31.73 8.37 -28.85
CA GLN A 293 -32.79 8.40 -29.86
C GLN A 293 -32.23 8.67 -31.26
N ILE A 294 -31.25 9.54 -31.42
CA ILE A 294 -30.56 9.81 -32.69
C ILE A 294 -29.80 8.55 -33.15
N ILE A 295 -29.15 7.83 -32.25
CA ILE A 295 -28.48 6.55 -32.57
C ILE A 295 -29.52 5.53 -33.03
N ASN A 296 -30.64 5.41 -32.31
CA ASN A 296 -31.73 4.51 -32.69
C ASN A 296 -32.35 4.90 -34.05
N LEU A 297 -32.56 6.20 -34.31
CA LEU A 297 -33.05 6.70 -35.60
C LEU A 297 -32.04 6.55 -36.74
N LYS A 298 -30.74 6.69 -36.46
CA LYS A 298 -29.66 6.35 -37.42
C LYS A 298 -29.65 4.86 -37.74
N GLN A 299 -29.96 4.01 -36.77
CA GLN A 299 -30.11 2.57 -36.98
C GLN A 299 -31.34 2.24 -37.84
N ILE A 300 -32.46 2.95 -37.63
CA ILE A 300 -33.68 2.86 -38.45
C ILE A 300 -33.46 3.39 -39.89
N LYS A 301 -32.47 4.27 -40.09
CA LYS A 301 -32.09 4.82 -41.40
C LYS A 301 -31.52 3.78 -42.38
N ILE A 302 -31.35 2.53 -41.95
CA ILE A 302 -30.96 1.41 -42.82
C ILE A 302 -32.18 0.76 -43.52
N ASP A 303 -33.41 1.02 -43.07
CA ASP A 303 -34.62 0.44 -43.67
C ASP A 303 -35.71 1.50 -44.01
N SER A 304 -35.79 1.87 -45.30
CA SER A 304 -36.95 2.42 -46.05
C SER A 304 -37.74 3.67 -45.58
N SER A 305 -37.89 4.62 -46.53
CA SER A 305 -39.04 5.52 -46.82
C SER A 305 -39.61 6.51 -45.78
N ASP A 306 -38.81 7.44 -45.23
CA ASP A 306 -39.35 8.63 -44.52
C ASP A 306 -38.40 9.86 -44.56
N THR A 307 -37.84 10.19 -45.73
CA THR A 307 -36.83 11.25 -45.88
C THR A 307 -37.38 12.68 -45.90
N THR A 308 -38.66 12.89 -46.21
CA THR A 308 -39.21 14.25 -46.46
C THR A 308 -39.71 14.99 -45.22
N LYS A 309 -40.10 14.29 -44.14
CA LYS A 309 -40.50 14.93 -42.87
C LYS A 309 -39.29 15.38 -42.04
N LEU A 310 -38.22 14.60 -42.06
CA LEU A 310 -36.99 14.90 -41.30
C LEU A 310 -36.20 16.07 -41.90
N GLU A 311 -36.30 16.34 -43.19
CA GLU A 311 -35.69 17.52 -43.82
C GLU A 311 -36.36 18.84 -43.39
N TYR A 312 -37.66 18.81 -43.09
CA TYR A 312 -38.41 19.98 -42.62
C TYR A 312 -38.09 20.34 -41.16
N GLU A 313 -38.00 19.34 -40.28
CA GLU A 313 -37.61 19.56 -38.88
C GLU A 313 -36.15 20.01 -38.74
N ASN A 314 -35.25 19.50 -39.58
CA ASN A 314 -33.85 19.92 -39.57
C ASN A 314 -33.68 21.40 -39.97
N ARG A 315 -34.50 21.86 -40.92
CA ARG A 315 -34.52 23.26 -41.36
C ARG A 315 -35.09 24.20 -40.30
N SER A 316 -36.13 23.77 -39.59
CA SER A 316 -36.71 24.53 -38.46
C SER A 316 -35.74 24.65 -37.27
N LEU A 317 -34.93 23.63 -37.02
CA LEU A 317 -33.90 23.67 -35.97
C LEU A 317 -32.70 24.54 -36.36
N GLN A 318 -32.32 24.57 -37.64
CA GLN A 318 -31.27 25.46 -38.15
C GLN A 318 -31.66 26.95 -38.04
N ASP A 319 -32.92 27.31 -38.31
CA ASP A 319 -33.38 28.70 -38.18
C ASP A 319 -33.40 29.18 -36.71
N ARG A 320 -33.72 28.27 -35.77
CA ARG A 320 -33.67 28.57 -34.31
C ARG A 320 -32.25 28.69 -33.78
N LEU A 321 -31.31 27.92 -34.31
CA LEU A 321 -29.89 28.02 -33.93
C LEU A 321 -29.34 29.40 -34.33
N SER A 322 -29.70 29.87 -35.53
CA SER A 322 -29.31 31.18 -36.05
C SER A 322 -29.82 32.35 -35.20
N SER A 323 -31.03 32.25 -34.63
CA SER A 323 -31.57 33.32 -33.77
C SER A 323 -30.84 33.41 -32.43
N TYR A 324 -30.47 32.27 -31.82
CA TYR A 324 -29.73 32.24 -30.55
C TYR A 324 -28.27 32.67 -30.71
N GLU A 325 -27.66 32.47 -31.88
CA GLU A 325 -26.32 32.97 -32.17
C GLU A 325 -26.29 34.50 -32.26
N LEU A 326 -27.34 35.12 -32.83
CA LEU A 326 -27.46 36.58 -32.90
C LEU A 326 -27.60 37.21 -31.51
N GLU A 327 -28.46 36.66 -30.66
CA GLU A 327 -28.71 37.12 -29.28
C GLU A 327 -27.43 37.07 -28.42
N ARG A 328 -26.60 36.03 -28.61
CA ARG A 328 -25.30 35.90 -27.95
C ARG A 328 -24.30 36.99 -28.37
N THR A 329 -24.37 37.48 -29.61
CA THR A 329 -23.47 38.53 -30.10
C THR A 329 -23.86 39.93 -29.62
N GLU A 330 -25.15 40.16 -29.35
CA GLU A 330 -25.64 41.43 -28.79
C GLU A 330 -25.26 41.57 -27.31
N MET A 331 -25.46 40.52 -26.51
CA MET A 331 -25.03 40.51 -25.10
C MET A 331 -23.52 40.71 -24.94
N LYS A 332 -22.71 40.22 -25.88
CA LYS A 332 -21.25 40.43 -25.86
C LYS A 332 -20.85 41.89 -26.07
N ARG A 333 -21.53 42.61 -26.98
CA ARG A 333 -21.27 44.03 -27.24
C ARG A 333 -21.68 44.92 -26.06
N GLU A 334 -22.74 44.54 -25.35
CA GLU A 334 -23.23 45.27 -24.18
C GLU A 334 -22.24 45.17 -22.99
N ILE A 335 -21.59 44.01 -22.82
CA ILE A 335 -20.53 43.81 -21.82
C ILE A 335 -19.27 44.64 -22.15
N GLU A 336 -18.85 44.69 -23.41
CA GLU A 336 -17.69 45.49 -23.85
C GLU A 336 -17.92 47.00 -23.66
N TRP A 337 -19.14 47.48 -23.89
CA TRP A 337 -19.51 48.88 -23.68
C TRP A 337 -19.45 49.30 -22.20
N MET A 338 -19.94 48.44 -21.29
CA MET A 338 -19.88 48.69 -19.84
C MET A 338 -18.45 48.68 -19.27
N GLN A 339 -17.53 47.91 -19.87
CA GLN A 339 -16.13 47.88 -19.46
C GLN A 339 -15.39 49.18 -19.85
N GLN A 340 -15.71 49.76 -21.00
CA GLN A 340 -15.10 51.01 -21.47
C GLN A 340 -15.51 52.25 -20.64
N GLU A 341 -16.72 52.23 -20.07
CA GLU A 341 -17.25 53.32 -19.24
C GLU A 341 -16.61 53.34 -17.84
N PHE A 342 -16.23 52.18 -17.30
CA PHE A 342 -15.53 52.04 -16.02
C PHE A 342 -14.09 52.56 -16.07
N GLU A 343 -13.40 52.39 -17.21
CA GLU A 343 -12.00 52.79 -17.38
C GLU A 343 -11.81 54.33 -17.44
N GLN A 344 -12.85 55.09 -17.83
CA GLN A 344 -12.76 56.55 -18.01
C GLN A 344 -12.88 57.35 -16.70
N GLN A 345 -13.28 56.75 -15.57
CA GLN A 345 -13.46 57.47 -14.30
C GLN A 345 -12.19 57.55 -13.42
N LYS A 346 -11.05 56.97 -13.84
CA LYS A 346 -9.88 56.79 -12.95
C LYS A 346 -8.83 57.92 -12.95
N ASN A 347 -8.90 58.95 -13.82
CA ASN A 347 -7.81 59.93 -13.93
C ASN A 347 -8.24 61.40 -13.77
N LEU A 348 -7.88 62.02 -12.64
CA LEU A 348 -7.68 63.48 -12.51
C LEU A 348 -6.62 63.77 -11.40
N PRO A 349 -5.53 64.55 -11.65
CA PRO A 349 -4.43 64.75 -10.70
C PRO A 349 -4.38 66.15 -10.08
N LEU A 350 -3.80 66.33 -8.87
CA LEU A 350 -3.10 67.57 -8.48
C LEU A 350 -2.20 67.43 -7.22
N SER A 351 -1.03 68.08 -7.35
CA SER A 351 0.14 68.33 -6.50
C SER A 351 -0.13 68.72 -5.03
N THR A 352 0.77 68.51 -4.04
CA THR A 352 1.97 69.27 -3.58
C THR A 352 2.23 68.68 -2.16
N MET A 353 3.41 68.52 -1.55
CA MET A 353 4.50 69.44 -1.28
C MET A 353 5.63 68.63 -0.61
N ASN A 354 6.86 68.82 -1.08
CA ASN A 354 8.08 68.35 -0.42
C ASN A 354 8.42 69.29 0.75
N ASP A 355 8.83 68.72 1.89
CA ASP A 355 10.03 69.10 2.65
C ASP A 355 10.00 68.44 4.05
N SER A 356 10.48 67.19 4.16
CA SER A 356 10.84 66.53 5.44
C SER A 356 11.88 65.39 5.28
N ILE A 357 12.60 65.35 4.16
CA ILE A 357 13.21 64.12 3.63
C ILE A 357 14.51 63.66 4.33
N GLU A 358 15.17 64.45 5.17
CA GLU A 358 16.51 64.07 5.66
C GLU A 358 16.58 63.43 7.06
N GLN A 359 15.54 63.52 7.91
CA GLN A 359 15.49 62.73 9.17
C GLN A 359 14.74 61.40 9.02
N GLU A 360 13.91 61.29 7.99
CA GLU A 360 13.09 60.11 7.70
C GLU A 360 13.94 58.95 7.18
N GLN A 361 14.98 59.23 6.38
CA GLN A 361 15.82 58.21 5.73
C GLN A 361 16.63 57.32 6.70
N GLN A 362 17.02 57.80 7.89
CA GLN A 362 17.78 56.98 8.87
C GLN A 362 16.87 56.09 9.73
N TYR A 363 15.69 56.57 10.09
CA TYR A 363 14.67 55.78 10.77
C TYR A 363 14.04 54.76 9.82
N GLU A 364 13.80 55.16 8.57
CA GLU A 364 13.29 54.30 7.50
C GLU A 364 14.23 53.12 7.21
N LEU A 365 15.56 53.30 7.28
CA LEU A 365 16.51 52.21 7.04
C LEU A 365 16.55 51.17 8.18
N THR A 366 16.30 51.61 9.42
CA THR A 366 16.23 50.71 10.61
C THR A 366 14.86 50.06 10.74
N LEU A 367 13.80 50.81 10.41
CA LEU A 367 12.43 50.31 10.30
C LEU A 367 12.33 49.30 9.17
N ASN A 368 12.92 49.55 8.00
CA ASN A 368 12.94 48.60 6.87
C ASN A 368 13.69 47.31 7.20
N LYS A 369 14.78 47.34 7.97
CA LYS A 369 15.48 46.11 8.40
C LYS A 369 14.65 45.28 9.39
N LYS A 370 13.93 45.93 10.30
CA LYS A 370 13.01 45.25 11.23
C LYS A 370 11.74 44.77 10.53
N GLN A 371 11.23 45.55 9.58
CA GLN A 371 10.07 45.23 8.75
C GLN A 371 10.38 44.06 7.81
N GLN A 372 11.56 44.02 7.18
CA GLN A 372 12.04 42.84 6.45
C GLN A 372 12.11 41.61 7.35
N ARG A 373 12.61 41.74 8.59
CA ARG A 373 12.69 40.61 9.52
C ARG A 373 11.32 40.12 9.99
N ILE A 374 10.36 41.03 10.13
CA ILE A 374 8.96 40.70 10.46
C ILE A 374 8.30 40.04 9.25
N GLU A 375 8.50 40.56 8.04
CA GLU A 375 7.99 39.97 6.80
C GLU A 375 8.56 38.57 6.55
N GLU A 376 9.85 38.34 6.82
CA GLU A 376 10.46 37.00 6.76
C GLU A 376 9.81 36.02 7.75
N LEU A 377 9.51 36.47 8.98
CA LEU A 377 8.86 35.63 9.99
C LEU A 377 7.38 35.41 9.69
N GLU A 378 6.65 36.43 9.22
CA GLU A 378 5.26 36.32 8.77
C GLU A 378 5.16 35.46 7.51
N GLN A 379 6.15 35.51 6.62
CA GLN A 379 6.27 34.63 5.47
C GLN A 379 6.54 33.19 5.91
N ALA A 380 7.45 32.96 6.85
CA ALA A 380 7.72 31.63 7.40
C ALA A 380 6.48 31.03 8.12
N VAL A 381 5.69 31.86 8.81
CA VAL A 381 4.43 31.43 9.44
C VAL A 381 3.35 31.17 8.40
N ARG A 382 3.22 32.00 7.35
CA ARG A 382 2.29 31.78 6.22
C ARG A 382 2.64 30.50 5.46
N GLU A 383 3.93 30.26 5.21
CA GLU A 383 4.44 29.03 4.62
C GLU A 383 4.16 27.82 5.51
N SER A 384 4.39 27.93 6.82
CA SER A 384 4.03 26.86 7.77
C SER A 384 2.52 26.56 7.76
N LEU A 385 1.66 27.58 7.65
CA LEU A 385 0.21 27.41 7.61
C LEU A 385 -0.27 26.81 6.28
N GLN A 386 0.33 27.24 5.17
CA GLN A 386 0.09 26.68 3.84
C GLN A 386 0.54 25.22 3.79
N ILE A 387 1.72 24.89 4.33
CA ILE A 387 2.21 23.52 4.44
C ILE A 387 1.26 22.68 5.30
N THR A 388 0.71 23.21 6.41
CA THR A 388 -0.27 22.47 7.22
C THR A 388 -1.60 22.23 6.50
N THR A 389 -2.12 23.22 5.76
CA THR A 389 -3.40 23.07 5.03
C THR A 389 -3.27 22.18 3.79
N GLU A 390 -2.14 22.28 3.07
CA GLU A 390 -1.80 21.37 1.98
C GLU A 390 -1.61 19.94 2.50
N ARG A 391 -0.97 19.76 3.67
CA ARG A 391 -0.87 18.46 4.34
C ARG A 391 -2.24 17.90 4.75
N GLU A 392 -3.15 18.72 5.29
CA GLU A 392 -4.52 18.28 5.65
C GLU A 392 -5.35 17.88 4.42
N TYR A 393 -5.23 18.65 3.33
CA TYR A 393 -5.90 18.33 2.07
C TYR A 393 -5.32 17.06 1.42
N ALA A 394 -3.99 16.93 1.42
CA ALA A 394 -3.29 15.73 0.94
C ALA A 394 -3.67 14.50 1.78
N MET A 395 -3.73 14.64 3.11
CA MET A 395 -4.22 13.58 4.01
C MET A 395 -5.67 13.20 3.70
N THR A 396 -6.55 14.16 3.42
CA THR A 396 -7.96 13.88 3.10
C THR A 396 -8.11 13.15 1.77
N GLN A 397 -7.31 13.52 0.76
CA GLN A 397 -7.27 12.79 -0.50
C GLN A 397 -6.65 11.39 -0.34
N GLN A 398 -5.57 11.25 0.42
CA GLN A 398 -4.98 9.96 0.74
C GLN A 398 -5.96 9.06 1.49
N LYS A 399 -6.71 9.57 2.48
CA LYS A 399 -7.76 8.82 3.19
C LYS A 399 -8.85 8.30 2.24
N ARG A 400 -9.27 9.08 1.25
CA ARG A 400 -10.23 8.61 0.23
C ARG A 400 -9.63 7.51 -0.63
N LYS A 401 -8.38 7.66 -1.06
CA LYS A 401 -7.67 6.67 -1.87
C LYS A 401 -7.44 5.37 -1.10
N ILE A 402 -7.05 5.47 0.17
CA ILE A 402 -6.95 4.34 1.11
C ILE A 402 -8.30 3.63 1.21
N LYS A 403 -9.40 4.36 1.38
CA LYS A 403 -10.75 3.76 1.44
C LYS A 403 -11.14 3.04 0.14
N THR A 404 -10.74 3.56 -1.02
CA THR A 404 -11.02 2.91 -2.30
C THR A 404 -10.19 1.64 -2.46
N LEU A 405 -8.90 1.72 -2.16
CA LEU A 405 -7.98 0.58 -2.16
C LEU A 405 -8.36 -0.47 -1.12
N GLN A 406 -8.89 -0.09 0.04
CA GLN A 406 -9.39 -1.01 1.06
C GLN A 406 -10.57 -1.84 0.51
N ASN A 407 -11.51 -1.21 -0.18
CA ASN A 407 -12.62 -1.92 -0.80
C ASN A 407 -12.14 -2.87 -1.92
N GLU A 408 -11.15 -2.45 -2.71
CA GLU A 408 -10.57 -3.28 -3.77
C GLU A 408 -9.79 -4.47 -3.18
N ILE A 409 -9.03 -4.25 -2.10
CA ILE A 409 -8.38 -5.31 -1.32
C ILE A 409 -9.43 -6.26 -0.74
N GLU A 410 -10.55 -5.77 -0.23
CA GLU A 410 -11.63 -6.61 0.31
C GLU A 410 -12.27 -7.48 -0.78
N HIS A 411 -12.49 -6.93 -1.98
CA HIS A 411 -12.96 -7.69 -3.14
C HIS A 411 -11.95 -8.76 -3.57
N LEU A 412 -10.67 -8.40 -3.71
CA LEU A 412 -9.61 -9.35 -4.04
C LEU A 412 -9.44 -10.43 -2.97
N ARG A 413 -9.67 -10.10 -1.69
CA ARG A 413 -9.68 -11.09 -0.60
C ARG A 413 -10.84 -12.08 -0.73
N THR A 414 -12.03 -11.62 -1.13
CA THR A 414 -13.16 -12.53 -1.38
C THR A 414 -12.86 -13.48 -2.53
N GLU A 415 -12.34 -12.98 -3.66
CA GLU A 415 -11.95 -13.82 -4.79
C GLU A 415 -10.82 -14.81 -4.43
N ASN A 416 -9.81 -14.38 -3.69
CA ASN A 416 -8.71 -15.24 -3.27
C ASN A 416 -9.16 -16.33 -2.28
N ASN A 417 -10.13 -16.02 -1.41
CA ASN A 417 -10.77 -17.02 -0.55
C ASN A 417 -11.55 -18.06 -1.36
N GLU A 418 -12.31 -17.64 -2.38
CA GLU A 418 -13.01 -18.55 -3.28
C GLU A 418 -12.03 -19.44 -4.06
N GLN A 419 -10.95 -18.87 -4.59
CA GLN A 419 -9.89 -19.65 -5.26
C GLN A 419 -9.21 -20.62 -4.30
N SER A 420 -8.92 -20.21 -3.06
CA SER A 420 -8.33 -21.08 -2.05
C SER A 420 -9.24 -22.26 -1.68
N GLN A 421 -10.56 -22.04 -1.61
CA GLN A 421 -11.56 -23.10 -1.42
C GLN A 421 -11.56 -24.09 -2.59
N ILE A 422 -11.51 -23.59 -3.83
CA ILE A 422 -11.43 -24.43 -5.03
C ILE A 422 -10.13 -25.25 -5.03
N ILE A 423 -8.99 -24.65 -4.68
CA ILE A 423 -7.70 -25.35 -4.58
C ILE A 423 -7.77 -26.48 -3.54
N LEU A 424 -8.36 -26.21 -2.36
CA LEU A 424 -8.56 -27.24 -1.32
C LEU A 424 -9.43 -28.39 -1.81
N GLN A 425 -10.51 -28.08 -2.52
CA GLN A 425 -11.39 -29.09 -3.09
C GLN A 425 -10.67 -29.94 -4.15
N LEU A 426 -9.92 -29.30 -5.06
CA LEU A 426 -9.13 -29.98 -6.07
C LEU A 426 -8.01 -30.83 -5.45
N GLN A 427 -7.36 -30.35 -4.38
CA GLN A 427 -6.36 -31.13 -3.64
C GLN A 427 -6.98 -32.36 -2.98
N PHE A 428 -8.17 -32.23 -2.39
CA PHE A 428 -8.90 -33.35 -1.82
C PHE A 428 -9.26 -34.39 -2.89
N GLU A 429 -9.82 -33.95 -4.02
CA GLU A 429 -10.15 -34.83 -5.15
C GLU A 429 -8.91 -35.51 -5.74
N LEU A 430 -7.79 -34.78 -5.87
CA LEU A 430 -6.52 -35.33 -6.33
C LEU A 430 -6.01 -36.43 -5.39
N ASN A 431 -6.04 -36.19 -4.08
CA ASN A 431 -5.59 -37.15 -3.06
C ASN A 431 -6.48 -38.41 -3.03
N GLU A 432 -7.79 -38.25 -3.15
CA GLU A 432 -8.71 -39.40 -3.27
C GLU A 432 -8.44 -40.21 -4.53
N ARG A 433 -8.25 -39.54 -5.67
CA ARG A 433 -7.98 -40.22 -6.95
C ARG A 433 -6.61 -40.92 -6.95
N LYS A 434 -5.62 -40.32 -6.29
CA LYS A 434 -4.29 -40.89 -6.05
C LYS A 434 -4.37 -42.15 -5.20
N ARG A 435 -5.11 -42.11 -4.09
CA ARG A 435 -5.36 -43.27 -3.21
C ARG A 435 -6.05 -44.42 -3.94
N GLN A 436 -7.03 -44.11 -4.79
CA GLN A 436 -7.71 -45.12 -5.62
C GLN A 436 -6.75 -45.76 -6.64
N TYR A 437 -5.84 -44.98 -7.23
CA TYR A 437 -4.84 -45.50 -8.15
C TYR A 437 -3.83 -46.42 -7.45
N GLU A 438 -3.37 -46.04 -6.26
CA GLU A 438 -2.47 -46.85 -5.43
C GLU A 438 -3.11 -48.18 -5.02
N GLN A 439 -4.38 -48.17 -4.62
CA GLN A 439 -5.13 -49.39 -4.31
C GLN A 439 -5.23 -50.32 -5.53
N ARG A 440 -5.58 -49.79 -6.71
CA ARG A 440 -5.63 -50.59 -7.95
C ARG A 440 -4.27 -51.16 -8.33
N LEU A 441 -3.20 -50.39 -8.15
CA LEU A 441 -1.84 -50.84 -8.45
C LEU A 441 -1.40 -51.96 -7.50
N GLU A 442 -1.68 -51.84 -6.20
CA GLU A 442 -1.41 -52.91 -5.22
C GLU A 442 -2.22 -54.18 -5.53
N GLU A 443 -3.49 -54.05 -5.91
CA GLU A 443 -4.32 -55.17 -6.34
C GLU A 443 -3.76 -55.86 -7.58
N GLN A 444 -3.36 -55.09 -8.60
CA GLN A 444 -2.75 -55.63 -9.82
C GLN A 444 -1.45 -56.37 -9.53
N ILE A 445 -0.59 -55.85 -8.66
CA ILE A 445 0.67 -56.50 -8.28
C ILE A 445 0.41 -57.78 -7.50
N LYS A 446 -0.55 -57.79 -6.57
CA LYS A 446 -0.98 -59.02 -5.87
C LYS A 446 -1.53 -60.07 -6.84
N HIS A 447 -2.34 -59.65 -7.82
CA HIS A 447 -2.84 -60.56 -8.85
C HIS A 447 -1.71 -61.14 -9.71
N LEU A 448 -0.75 -60.31 -10.12
CA LEU A 448 0.43 -60.77 -10.86
C LEU A 448 1.26 -61.76 -10.02
N ASP A 449 1.47 -61.45 -8.75
CA ASP A 449 2.26 -62.29 -7.83
C ASP A 449 1.62 -63.67 -7.64
N ASN A 450 0.30 -63.71 -7.44
CA ASN A 450 -0.46 -64.94 -7.35
C ASN A 450 -0.40 -65.76 -8.66
N ALA A 451 -0.43 -65.10 -9.82
CA ALA A 451 -0.28 -65.77 -11.10
C ALA A 451 1.12 -66.38 -11.27
N PHE A 452 2.17 -65.66 -10.86
CA PHE A 452 3.54 -66.18 -10.85
C PHE A 452 3.68 -67.39 -9.90
N ILE A 453 3.12 -67.32 -8.69
CA ILE A 453 3.12 -68.45 -7.74
C ILE A 453 2.44 -69.67 -8.35
N SER A 454 1.25 -69.50 -8.92
CA SER A 454 0.51 -70.60 -9.55
C SER A 454 1.30 -71.24 -10.71
N GLN A 455 2.02 -70.43 -11.49
CA GLN A 455 2.87 -70.94 -12.57
C GLN A 455 4.14 -71.64 -12.04
N GLN A 456 4.74 -71.15 -10.95
CA GLN A 456 5.84 -71.84 -10.26
C GLN A 456 5.39 -73.22 -9.74
N GLU A 457 4.23 -73.30 -9.09
CA GLU A 457 3.65 -74.55 -8.60
C GLU A 457 3.42 -75.56 -9.72
N LYS A 458 2.94 -75.09 -10.88
CA LYS A 458 2.75 -75.95 -12.05
C LYS A 458 4.06 -76.53 -12.58
N ILE A 459 5.10 -75.70 -12.71
CA ILE A 459 6.43 -76.15 -13.16
C ILE A 459 7.05 -77.11 -12.14
N LEU A 460 6.88 -76.86 -10.84
CA LEU A 460 7.34 -77.75 -9.77
C LEU A 460 6.64 -79.11 -9.78
N ALA A 461 5.33 -79.12 -10.06
CA ALA A 461 4.57 -80.36 -10.21
C ALA A 461 5.06 -81.17 -11.43
N GLU A 462 5.28 -80.53 -12.58
CA GLU A 462 5.86 -81.19 -13.77
C GLU A 462 7.28 -81.71 -13.50
N LEU A 463 8.12 -80.96 -12.78
CA LEU A 463 9.46 -81.41 -12.35
C LEU A 463 9.37 -82.67 -11.48
N SER A 464 8.45 -82.68 -10.50
CA SER A 464 8.23 -83.84 -9.64
C SER A 464 7.75 -85.07 -10.43
N GLU A 465 6.91 -84.88 -11.44
CA GLU A 465 6.45 -85.97 -12.30
C GLU A 465 7.61 -86.56 -13.12
N LYS A 466 8.47 -85.70 -13.67
CA LYS A 466 9.68 -86.11 -14.39
C LYS A 466 10.66 -86.85 -13.49
N ASP A 467 10.85 -86.39 -12.25
CA ASP A 467 11.69 -87.06 -11.25
C ASP A 467 11.16 -88.46 -10.89
N SER A 468 9.83 -88.61 -10.75
CA SER A 468 9.21 -89.92 -10.56
C SER A 468 9.45 -90.85 -11.75
N GLN A 469 9.27 -90.35 -12.98
CA GLN A 469 9.50 -91.13 -14.21
C GLN A 469 10.96 -91.58 -14.35
N ILE A 470 11.92 -90.73 -13.99
CA ILE A 470 13.34 -91.08 -13.98
C ILE A 470 13.61 -92.17 -12.94
N ALA A 471 13.12 -92.00 -11.71
CA ALA A 471 13.31 -92.98 -10.63
C ALA A 471 12.73 -94.36 -10.97
N ASP A 472 11.54 -94.41 -11.57
CA ASP A 472 10.91 -95.65 -12.02
C ASP A 472 11.75 -96.36 -13.10
N LEU A 473 12.29 -95.59 -14.05
CA LEU A 473 13.17 -96.11 -15.12
C LEU A 473 14.55 -96.57 -14.61
N GLU A 474 15.06 -95.97 -13.53
CA GLU A 474 16.32 -96.36 -12.88
C GLU A 474 16.16 -97.63 -12.02
N MET A 475 14.97 -97.88 -11.47
CA MET A 475 14.67 -99.05 -10.64
C MET A 475 14.42 -100.34 -11.46
N ASP A 476 14.03 -100.23 -12.73
CA ASP A 476 13.72 -101.38 -13.59
C ASP A 476 14.99 -102.12 -14.09
N ARG A 477 15.29 -103.28 -13.47
CA ARG A 477 16.53 -104.07 -13.68
C ARG A 477 16.50 -105.10 -14.81
N THR A 478 15.50 -105.08 -15.69
CA THR A 478 15.39 -106.06 -16.79
C THR A 478 16.49 -105.89 -17.85
N SER A 479 17.22 -106.94 -18.23
CA SER A 479 18.40 -106.86 -19.12
C SER A 479 18.09 -106.66 -20.62
N ILE A 480 16.82 -106.67 -21.01
CA ILE A 480 16.36 -106.51 -22.39
C ILE A 480 15.93 -105.04 -22.59
N GLY A 481 16.71 -104.25 -23.34
CA GLY A 481 16.34 -102.86 -23.70
C GLY A 481 17.11 -101.72 -23.01
N ALA A 482 18.24 -102.00 -22.35
CA ALA A 482 19.03 -101.02 -21.60
C ALA A 482 19.41 -99.74 -22.38
N SER A 483 19.72 -99.84 -23.68
CA SER A 483 20.08 -98.68 -24.53
C SER A 483 18.91 -97.72 -24.76
N ASN A 484 17.68 -98.22 -24.89
CA ASN A 484 16.50 -97.37 -25.10
C ASN A 484 16.10 -96.67 -23.80
N ARG A 485 16.25 -97.34 -22.64
CA ARG A 485 16.05 -96.69 -21.34
C ARG A 485 17.06 -95.57 -21.10
N ALA A 486 18.35 -95.79 -21.38
CA ALA A 486 19.37 -94.75 -21.23
C ALA A 486 19.06 -93.50 -22.06
N ASN A 487 18.68 -93.66 -23.33
CA ASN A 487 18.26 -92.55 -24.20
C ASN A 487 17.01 -91.83 -23.69
N THR A 488 16.09 -92.56 -23.04
CA THR A 488 14.84 -91.99 -22.50
C THR A 488 15.11 -91.20 -21.22
N ILE A 489 15.97 -91.71 -20.34
CA ILE A 489 16.45 -91.02 -19.14
C ILE A 489 17.22 -89.75 -19.52
N GLU A 490 18.07 -89.81 -20.55
CA GLU A 490 18.79 -88.64 -21.05
C GLU A 490 17.82 -87.57 -21.57
N ARG A 491 16.78 -87.95 -22.33
CA ARG A 491 15.73 -87.03 -22.78
C ARG A 491 14.98 -86.41 -21.60
N LEU A 492 14.55 -87.20 -20.62
CA LEU A 492 13.87 -86.70 -19.42
C LEU A 492 14.75 -85.76 -18.59
N ASN A 493 16.04 -86.02 -18.50
CA ASN A 493 17.00 -85.12 -17.86
C ASN A 493 17.15 -83.79 -18.61
N THR A 494 17.17 -83.81 -19.95
CA THR A 494 17.19 -82.57 -20.73
C THR A 494 15.90 -81.75 -20.57
N GLU A 495 14.73 -82.40 -20.59
CA GLU A 495 13.42 -81.76 -20.32
C GLU A 495 13.35 -81.19 -18.90
N LYS A 496 13.82 -81.94 -17.89
CA LYS A 496 13.95 -81.47 -16.50
C LYS A 496 14.85 -80.24 -16.39
N GLN A 497 15.98 -80.24 -17.08
CA GLN A 497 16.91 -79.10 -17.07
C GLN A 497 16.29 -77.86 -17.73
N GLN A 498 15.49 -78.02 -18.79
CA GLN A 498 14.72 -76.93 -19.39
C GLN A 498 13.68 -76.36 -18.42
N LEU A 499 12.90 -77.21 -17.73
CA LEU A 499 11.94 -76.79 -16.71
C LEU A 499 12.61 -76.06 -15.54
N HIS A 500 13.79 -76.51 -15.11
CA HIS A 500 14.55 -75.86 -14.05
C HIS A 500 15.05 -74.46 -14.47
N ASN A 501 15.50 -74.31 -15.72
CA ASN A 501 15.88 -73.01 -16.27
C ASN A 501 14.68 -72.06 -16.36
N GLN A 502 13.52 -72.56 -16.81
CA GLN A 502 12.28 -71.78 -16.85
C GLN A 502 11.85 -71.33 -15.45
N LEU A 503 11.92 -72.21 -14.45
CA LEU A 503 11.61 -71.87 -13.06
C LEU A 503 12.53 -70.77 -12.54
N LYS A 504 13.84 -70.86 -12.85
CA LYS A 504 14.83 -69.85 -12.43
C LYS A 504 14.52 -68.49 -13.05
N GLU A 505 14.29 -68.43 -14.35
CA GLU A 505 13.97 -67.21 -15.08
C GLU A 505 12.68 -66.56 -14.55
N LEU A 506 11.64 -67.37 -14.33
CA LEU A 506 10.36 -66.91 -13.80
C LEU A 506 10.49 -66.35 -12.36
N THR A 507 11.36 -66.95 -11.55
CA THR A 507 11.66 -66.47 -10.18
C THR A 507 12.45 -65.15 -10.20
N GLU A 508 13.41 -65.00 -11.11
CA GLU A 508 14.17 -63.74 -11.29
C GLU A 508 13.27 -62.59 -11.75
N ILE A 509 12.36 -62.85 -12.70
CA ILE A 509 11.40 -61.84 -13.18
C ILE A 509 10.46 -61.39 -12.06
N ARG A 510 9.90 -62.34 -11.30
CA ARG A 510 9.03 -62.07 -10.15
C ARG A 510 9.72 -61.18 -9.10
N MET A 511 10.95 -61.53 -8.71
CA MET A 511 11.75 -60.76 -7.74
C MET A 511 12.01 -59.32 -8.21
N LYS A 512 12.35 -59.12 -9.49
CA LYS A 512 12.58 -57.78 -10.05
C LYS A 512 11.34 -56.89 -9.98
N ILE A 513 10.16 -57.43 -10.32
CA ILE A 513 8.90 -56.66 -10.30
C ILE A 513 8.57 -56.22 -8.87
N ILE A 514 8.69 -57.12 -7.89
CA ILE A 514 8.43 -56.83 -6.48
C ILE A 514 9.43 -55.81 -5.92
N GLN A 515 10.73 -55.96 -6.20
CA GLN A 515 11.75 -55.01 -5.75
C GLN A 515 11.53 -53.61 -6.31
N ASN A 516 11.22 -53.49 -7.61
CA ASN A 516 10.96 -52.19 -8.23
C ASN A 516 9.74 -51.50 -7.61
N HIS A 517 8.67 -52.26 -7.31
CA HIS A 517 7.51 -51.72 -6.63
C HIS A 517 7.84 -51.22 -5.21
N MET A 518 8.54 -52.03 -4.41
CA MET A 518 8.95 -51.63 -3.05
C MET A 518 9.84 -50.38 -3.06
N ALA A 519 10.81 -50.30 -3.97
CA ALA A 519 11.68 -49.12 -4.11
C ALA A 519 10.88 -47.86 -4.47
N SER A 520 9.94 -47.97 -5.41
CA SER A 520 9.08 -46.84 -5.80
C SER A 520 8.17 -46.35 -4.67
N LYS A 521 7.66 -47.27 -3.85
CA LYS A 521 6.82 -46.95 -2.68
C LYS A 521 7.63 -46.21 -1.61
N GLN A 522 8.86 -46.66 -1.36
CA GLN A 522 9.75 -46.05 -0.38
C GLN A 522 10.19 -44.63 -0.79
N GLU A 523 10.57 -44.44 -2.06
CA GLU A 523 10.93 -43.11 -2.58
C GLU A 523 9.77 -42.11 -2.46
N TYR A 524 8.54 -42.62 -2.55
CA TYR A 524 7.34 -41.82 -2.40
C TYR A 524 7.05 -41.42 -0.95
N GLU A 525 7.14 -42.35 -0.02
CA GLU A 525 7.02 -42.09 1.41
C GLU A 525 8.08 -41.08 1.89
N ASP A 526 9.29 -41.15 1.34
CA ASP A 526 10.36 -40.20 1.65
C ASP A 526 10.07 -38.81 1.08
N LYS A 527 9.52 -38.70 -0.14
CA LYS A 527 9.08 -37.42 -0.72
C LYS A 527 7.91 -36.81 0.05
N GLU A 528 6.98 -37.62 0.54
CA GLU A 528 5.83 -37.15 1.32
C GLU A 528 6.24 -36.65 2.71
N LYS A 529 7.25 -37.27 3.34
CA LYS A 529 7.89 -36.77 4.56
C LYS A 529 8.62 -35.43 4.36
N LEU A 530 9.21 -35.20 3.19
CA LEU A 530 9.87 -33.94 2.85
C LEU A 530 8.88 -32.77 2.66
N VAL A 531 7.68 -33.03 2.14
CA VAL A 531 6.64 -32.01 1.96
C VAL A 531 5.91 -31.68 3.28
N SER A 532 5.88 -32.60 4.24
CA SER A 532 5.31 -32.34 5.58
C SER A 532 6.24 -31.53 6.51
N PHE A 533 7.53 -31.43 6.17
CA PHE A 533 8.56 -30.70 6.90
C PHE A 533 8.58 -29.20 6.56
N SER A 534 7.45 -28.51 6.74
CA SER A 534 7.43 -27.05 6.71
C SER A 534 7.56 -26.54 8.15
N PRO A 535 8.76 -26.08 8.58
CA PRO A 535 9.03 -25.77 9.98
C PRO A 535 8.16 -24.62 10.46
N ARG A 536 7.75 -24.65 11.73
CA ARG A 536 7.11 -23.49 12.38
C ARG A 536 8.15 -22.41 12.67
N ILE A 537 8.10 -21.31 11.92
CA ILE A 537 9.05 -20.20 12.04
C ILE A 537 8.46 -19.13 12.96
N TYR A 538 9.18 -18.77 14.00
CA TYR A 538 8.85 -17.61 14.81
C TYR A 538 9.72 -16.44 14.39
N HIS A 539 9.07 -15.38 13.90
CA HIS A 539 9.74 -14.15 13.56
C HIS A 539 9.41 -13.08 14.59
N LEU A 540 10.42 -12.61 15.32
CA LEU A 540 10.31 -11.52 16.26
C LEU A 540 10.99 -10.26 15.71
N LEU A 541 10.22 -9.19 15.61
CA LEU A 541 10.70 -7.85 15.33
C LEU A 541 10.85 -7.11 16.66
N LEU A 542 12.10 -6.87 17.08
CA LEU A 542 12.40 -6.11 18.29
C LEU A 542 12.47 -4.59 18.04
N VAL A 543 12.34 -4.11 16.78
CA VAL A 543 11.69 -2.83 16.38
C VAL A 543 11.95 -2.44 14.90
N GLU A 544 10.97 -1.69 14.40
CA GLU A 544 10.71 -1.20 13.06
C GLU A 544 11.56 -0.02 12.55
N LYS A 545 11.99 -0.16 11.29
CA LYS A 545 12.67 0.83 10.45
C LYS A 545 11.80 2.07 10.17
N ILE A 546 12.31 3.24 10.56
CA ILE A 546 11.75 4.56 10.18
C ILE A 546 12.79 5.37 9.40
N GLN A 547 12.67 5.41 8.07
CA GLN A 547 13.02 6.63 7.32
C GLN A 547 12.41 6.69 5.91
N ASP A 548 11.96 7.91 5.61
CA ASP A 548 11.64 8.60 4.36
C ASP A 548 10.41 8.22 3.52
N GLU A 549 9.59 9.26 3.31
CA GLU A 549 8.43 9.38 2.40
C GLU A 549 8.75 9.06 0.92
N THR A 550 9.96 8.65 0.59
CA THR A 550 10.46 8.41 -0.78
C THR A 550 10.87 6.97 -1.07
N SER A 551 10.94 6.08 -0.08
CA SER A 551 11.34 4.68 -0.26
C SER A 551 10.19 3.72 0.10
N THR A 552 9.56 3.15 -0.91
CA THR A 552 8.33 2.33 -0.89
C THR A 552 8.43 0.95 -0.21
N SER A 553 9.37 0.70 0.71
CA SER A 553 9.47 -0.62 1.37
C SER A 553 9.93 -0.53 2.83
N SER A 554 8.97 -0.54 3.75
CA SER A 554 9.20 -0.88 5.16
C SER A 554 9.18 -2.40 5.34
N VAL A 555 10.26 -2.95 5.92
CA VAL A 555 10.47 -4.41 6.03
C VAL A 555 9.43 -5.07 6.95
N SER A 556 8.94 -4.38 7.99
CA SER A 556 7.91 -4.86 8.92
C SER A 556 6.55 -5.04 8.26
N ARG A 557 6.05 -4.03 7.54
CA ARG A 557 4.81 -4.11 6.76
C ARG A 557 4.92 -5.19 5.69
N SER A 558 6.00 -5.18 4.92
CA SER A 558 6.23 -6.19 3.87
C SER A 558 6.33 -7.60 4.44
N LEU A 559 6.87 -7.79 5.65
CA LEU A 559 6.98 -9.10 6.28
C LEU A 559 5.66 -9.60 6.87
N GLN A 560 4.94 -8.75 7.61
CA GLN A 560 3.59 -9.06 8.08
C GLN A 560 2.69 -9.40 6.88
N GLU A 561 2.73 -8.60 5.80
CA GLU A 561 1.97 -8.85 4.58
C GLU A 561 2.37 -10.16 3.88
N ALA A 562 3.67 -10.48 3.82
CA ALA A 562 4.16 -11.71 3.19
C ALA A 562 3.62 -12.99 3.86
N PHE A 563 3.39 -12.96 5.17
CA PHE A 563 2.93 -14.11 5.94
C PHE A 563 1.52 -13.95 6.53
N TYR A 564 0.79 -12.89 6.16
CA TYR A 564 -0.49 -12.53 6.78
C TYR A 564 -1.56 -13.63 6.69
N CYS A 565 -1.48 -14.45 5.64
CA CYS A 565 -2.39 -15.57 5.39
C CYS A 565 -1.79 -16.95 5.76
N SER A 566 -0.58 -17.01 6.32
CA SER A 566 0.12 -18.27 6.64
C SER A 566 0.08 -18.58 8.13
N SER A 567 -0.21 -19.83 8.50
CA SER A 567 -0.08 -20.34 9.88
C SER A 567 1.30 -20.94 10.18
N LYS A 568 2.20 -20.97 9.18
CA LYS A 568 3.54 -21.54 9.32
C LYS A 568 4.55 -20.57 9.92
N VAL A 569 4.27 -19.27 9.81
CA VAL A 569 5.13 -18.20 10.35
C VAL A 569 4.31 -17.40 11.34
N LEU A 570 4.79 -17.31 12.58
CA LEU A 570 4.24 -16.40 13.58
C LEU A 570 5.08 -15.13 13.59
N THR A 571 4.48 -14.00 13.21
CA THR A 571 5.10 -12.68 13.27
C THR A 571 4.71 -11.98 14.57
N VAL A 572 5.71 -11.51 15.32
CA VAL A 572 5.51 -10.73 16.55
C VAL A 572 6.28 -9.43 16.47
N SER A 573 5.59 -8.30 16.60
CA SER A 573 6.19 -6.97 16.46
C SER A 573 5.89 -6.10 17.66
N LEU A 574 6.94 -5.66 18.37
CA LEU A 574 6.87 -4.63 19.39
C LEU A 574 7.32 -3.33 18.74
N HIS A 575 6.44 -2.33 18.65
CA HIS A 575 6.73 -1.11 17.90
C HIS A 575 5.95 0.09 18.44
N LYS A 576 6.41 1.30 18.12
CA LYS A 576 5.66 2.50 18.48
C LYS A 576 4.46 2.65 17.54
N TYR A 577 3.29 2.90 18.11
CA TYR A 577 2.06 3.09 17.36
C TYR A 577 1.34 4.35 17.86
N GLU A 578 1.45 5.42 17.08
CA GLU A 578 0.82 6.73 17.35
C GLU A 578 0.36 7.36 16.02
N ALA A 579 -0.64 8.25 16.08
CA ALA A 579 -1.14 8.93 14.89
C ALA A 579 -0.01 9.72 14.17
N GLY A 580 0.19 9.44 12.88
CA GLY A 580 1.26 10.04 12.08
C GLY A 580 2.64 9.40 12.24
N PHE A 581 2.76 8.35 13.07
CA PHE A 581 3.98 7.55 13.16
C PHE A 581 4.02 6.51 12.02
N PHE A 582 5.21 6.30 11.44
CA PHE A 582 5.40 5.40 10.31
C PHE A 582 5.60 3.95 10.79
N PRO A 583 5.03 2.96 10.08
CA PRO A 583 4.20 3.03 8.90
C PRO A 583 2.78 3.49 9.24
N ILE A 584 2.29 4.49 8.49
CA ILE A 584 0.99 5.09 8.76
C ILE A 584 -0.11 4.05 8.50
N ASN A 585 -1.01 3.85 9.47
CA ASN A 585 -2.17 2.95 9.42
C ASN A 585 -1.83 1.45 9.29
N SER A 586 -0.77 0.96 9.95
CA SER A 586 -0.51 -0.48 10.11
C SER A 586 0.12 -0.78 11.48
N GLY A 587 0.07 -2.03 11.94
CA GLY A 587 0.58 -2.42 13.27
C GLY A 587 -0.47 -2.28 14.38
N GLY A 588 -1.76 -2.13 14.01
CA GLY A 588 -2.85 -2.08 14.96
C GLY A 588 -3.02 -3.38 15.76
N LEU A 589 -3.62 -3.27 16.94
CA LEU A 589 -3.90 -4.41 17.83
C LEU A 589 -4.91 -5.42 17.21
N ASP A 590 -5.74 -4.94 16.29
CA ASP A 590 -6.75 -5.67 15.53
C ASP A 590 -6.20 -6.37 14.26
N GLU A 591 -4.97 -6.05 13.85
CA GLU A 591 -4.29 -6.71 12.73
C GLU A 591 -3.68 -8.04 13.18
N ILE A 592 -4.48 -9.10 13.15
CA ILE A 592 -4.10 -10.41 13.70
C ILE A 592 -3.86 -11.51 12.65
N GLY A 593 -3.73 -11.12 11.37
CA GLY A 593 -3.66 -12.06 10.25
C GLY A 593 -5.03 -12.45 9.68
N GLU A 594 -5.03 -13.07 8.51
CA GLU A 594 -6.23 -13.44 7.76
C GLU A 594 -6.25 -14.91 7.37
N THR A 595 -7.43 -15.42 7.02
CA THR A 595 -7.62 -16.80 6.53
C THR A 595 -6.95 -17.83 7.46
N TRP A 596 -6.01 -18.62 6.96
CA TRP A 596 -5.23 -19.59 7.73
C TRP A 596 -4.28 -18.91 8.72
N GLY A 597 -3.71 -17.76 8.36
CA GLY A 597 -2.82 -16.94 9.19
C GLY A 597 -3.49 -16.11 10.29
N ARG A 598 -4.83 -16.07 10.38
CA ARG A 598 -5.52 -15.42 11.51
C ARG A 598 -5.09 -16.04 12.85
N GLY A 599 -4.58 -15.23 13.77
CA GLY A 599 -3.96 -15.63 15.05
C GLY A 599 -2.43 -15.75 14.99
N PHE A 600 -1.83 -15.71 13.79
CA PHE A 600 -0.39 -15.87 13.56
C PHE A 600 0.33 -14.54 13.25
N ASN A 601 -0.33 -13.41 13.51
CA ASN A 601 0.30 -12.09 13.54
C ASN A 601 -0.04 -11.41 14.89
N ILE A 602 0.99 -11.02 15.64
CA ILE A 602 0.86 -10.39 16.96
C ILE A 602 1.52 -9.02 16.91
N ASN A 603 0.71 -7.99 16.99
CA ASN A 603 1.15 -6.61 17.12
C ASN A 603 1.06 -6.15 18.57
N VAL A 604 2.17 -5.57 19.06
CA VAL A 604 2.28 -4.94 20.37
C VAL A 604 2.50 -3.43 20.17
N PRO A 605 1.41 -2.67 19.96
CA PRO A 605 1.49 -1.22 19.83
C PRO A 605 1.89 -0.59 21.16
N LEU A 606 2.95 0.22 21.14
CA LEU A 606 3.47 0.93 22.31
C LEU A 606 3.45 2.44 22.07
N HIS A 607 3.29 3.20 23.15
CA HIS A 607 3.43 4.64 23.12
C HIS A 607 4.88 5.08 23.29
N HIS A 608 5.12 6.36 23.02
CA HIS A 608 6.43 6.98 23.18
C HIS A 608 7.05 6.76 24.57
N GLY A 609 8.37 6.56 24.60
CA GLY A 609 9.18 6.61 25.82
C GLY A 609 9.05 5.40 26.75
N ILE A 610 8.62 4.23 26.27
CA ILE A 610 8.70 2.99 27.05
C ILE A 610 10.14 2.78 27.56
N ASN A 611 10.28 2.31 28.80
CA ASN A 611 11.56 2.07 29.46
C ASN A 611 11.90 0.57 29.54
N ASP A 612 13.14 0.27 29.95
CA ASP A 612 13.67 -1.08 30.05
C ASP A 612 12.78 -2.02 30.87
N ASP A 613 12.35 -1.59 32.07
CA ASP A 613 11.58 -2.43 33.00
C ASP A 613 10.24 -2.88 32.39
N GLN A 614 9.50 -1.95 31.76
CA GLN A 614 8.22 -2.27 31.15
C GLN A 614 8.38 -3.10 29.88
N TYR A 615 9.33 -2.74 29.02
CA TYR A 615 9.57 -3.46 27.77
C TYR A 615 10.01 -4.90 28.05
N LEU A 616 10.95 -5.09 28.97
CA LEU A 616 11.42 -6.42 29.38
C LEU A 616 10.32 -7.22 30.07
N SER A 617 9.54 -6.61 30.97
CA SER A 617 8.40 -7.27 31.62
C SER A 617 7.36 -7.77 30.60
N LEU A 618 7.04 -6.94 29.61
CA LEU A 618 6.14 -7.30 28.52
C LEU A 618 6.70 -8.48 27.71
N PHE A 619 7.98 -8.40 27.33
CA PHE A 619 8.65 -9.45 26.56
C PHE A 619 8.68 -10.79 27.33
N MET A 620 9.05 -10.75 28.61
CA MET A 620 9.13 -11.92 29.48
C MET A 620 7.77 -12.58 29.76
N ARG A 621 6.66 -11.83 29.64
CA ARG A 621 5.31 -12.39 29.74
C ARG A 621 4.83 -13.01 28.43
N LEU A 622 5.19 -12.43 27.28
CA LEU A 622 4.75 -12.90 25.97
C LEU A 622 5.54 -14.13 25.49
N LEU A 623 6.88 -14.10 25.56
CA LEU A 623 7.72 -15.14 24.97
C LEU A 623 7.39 -16.56 25.47
N PRO A 624 7.22 -16.82 26.79
CA PRO A 624 6.87 -18.15 27.26
C PRO A 624 5.51 -18.64 26.74
N LYS A 625 4.51 -17.75 26.68
CA LYS A 625 3.17 -18.07 26.19
C LYS A 625 3.18 -18.39 24.71
N ILE A 626 3.97 -17.66 23.94
CA ILE A 626 4.16 -17.95 22.52
C ILE A 626 4.89 -19.29 22.35
N ASN A 627 5.98 -19.52 23.08
CA ASN A 627 6.74 -20.77 22.99
C ASN A 627 5.87 -21.99 23.32
N SER A 628 5.04 -21.92 24.36
CA SER A 628 4.14 -23.03 24.72
C SER A 628 3.02 -23.26 23.69
N SER A 629 2.57 -22.19 23.02
CA SER A 629 1.39 -22.22 22.14
C SER A 629 1.74 -22.52 20.68
N PHE A 630 2.70 -21.78 20.13
CA PHE A 630 3.13 -21.91 18.74
C PHE A 630 4.16 -23.04 18.56
N GLN A 631 5.01 -23.25 19.56
CA GLN A 631 6.12 -24.20 19.55
C GLN A 631 7.06 -24.01 18.35
N PRO A 632 7.79 -22.87 18.29
CA PRO A 632 8.67 -22.61 17.16
C PRO A 632 9.85 -23.58 17.06
N GLU A 633 10.21 -23.87 15.82
CA GLU A 633 11.38 -24.67 15.47
C GLU A 633 12.58 -23.78 15.13
N VAL A 634 12.34 -22.60 14.59
CA VAL A 634 13.36 -21.62 14.19
C VAL A 634 12.94 -20.23 14.63
N PHE A 635 13.91 -19.43 15.10
CA PHE A 635 13.75 -18.01 15.38
C PHE A 635 14.39 -17.18 14.27
N VAL A 636 13.69 -16.13 13.84
CA VAL A 636 14.27 -15.02 13.08
C VAL A 636 14.04 -13.76 13.90
N VAL A 637 15.12 -13.12 14.34
CA VAL A 637 15.05 -11.95 15.23
C VAL A 637 15.70 -10.78 14.54
N GLN A 638 14.94 -9.70 14.41
CA GLN A 638 15.42 -8.46 13.84
C GLN A 638 15.73 -7.49 14.99
N CYS A 639 17.00 -7.07 15.09
CA CYS A 639 17.58 -6.38 16.23
C CYS A 639 17.82 -4.89 15.90
N GLY A 640 16.74 -4.15 15.64
CA GLY A 640 16.79 -2.70 15.43
C GLY A 640 17.31 -1.94 16.66
N ALA A 641 18.25 -1.02 16.44
CA ALA A 641 18.85 -0.15 17.45
C ALA A 641 18.17 1.22 17.58
N ASP A 642 17.16 1.52 16.75
CA ASP A 642 16.39 2.76 16.77
C ASP A 642 15.40 2.89 17.96
N THR A 643 15.39 1.87 18.83
CA THR A 643 14.73 1.90 20.14
C THR A 643 15.53 2.57 21.24
N LEU A 644 16.85 2.68 21.02
CA LEU A 644 17.75 3.21 22.03
C LEU A 644 17.42 4.68 22.28
N PHE A 645 17.55 5.11 23.55
CA PHE A 645 17.19 6.47 23.95
C PHE A 645 17.82 7.56 23.07
N VAL A 646 19.11 7.40 22.79
CA VAL A 646 20.00 8.28 22.03
C VAL A 646 19.73 8.30 20.53
N ASP A 647 18.83 7.46 20.02
CA ASP A 647 18.52 7.42 18.60
C ASP A 647 17.81 8.72 18.13
N PRO A 648 18.19 9.28 16.97
CA PRO A 648 17.55 10.45 16.36
C PRO A 648 16.03 10.34 16.15
N MET A 649 15.49 9.13 15.99
CA MET A 649 14.03 8.89 15.89
C MET A 649 13.30 9.27 17.17
N LYS A 650 14.03 9.34 18.29
CA LYS A 650 13.53 9.75 19.59
C LYS A 650 12.27 9.01 20.04
N SER A 651 12.12 7.72 19.69
CA SER A 651 10.90 6.95 19.95
C SER A 651 10.83 6.38 21.39
N PHE A 652 11.70 5.43 21.73
CA PHE A 652 11.67 4.69 23.01
C PHE A 652 12.81 5.10 23.93
N ASN A 653 12.78 4.67 25.19
CA ASN A 653 13.81 5.02 26.18
C ASN A 653 14.59 3.77 26.60
N LEU A 654 14.94 2.91 25.63
CA LEU A 654 15.61 1.65 25.91
C LEU A 654 17.13 1.83 26.00
N THR A 655 17.75 0.96 26.79
CA THR A 655 19.21 0.76 26.81
C THR A 655 19.59 -0.52 26.07
N THR A 656 20.87 -0.65 25.74
CA THR A 656 21.43 -1.88 25.18
C THR A 656 21.13 -3.08 26.06
N LYS A 657 21.18 -2.93 27.39
CA LYS A 657 20.89 -3.99 28.36
C LYS A 657 19.50 -4.60 28.21
N CYS A 658 18.48 -3.81 27.92
CA CYS A 658 17.12 -4.32 27.71
C CYS A 658 17.07 -5.27 26.50
N ILE A 659 17.62 -4.84 25.37
CA ILE A 659 17.62 -5.63 24.13
C ILE A 659 18.49 -6.89 24.27
N ILE A 660 19.66 -6.77 24.91
CA ILE A 660 20.55 -7.89 25.22
C ILE A 660 19.82 -8.94 26.06
N ASN A 661 19.12 -8.53 27.13
CA ASN A 661 18.34 -9.45 27.93
C ASN A 661 17.25 -10.16 27.09
N CYS A 662 16.55 -9.47 26.20
CA CYS A 662 15.56 -10.10 25.31
C CYS A 662 16.20 -11.15 24.39
N ILE A 663 17.38 -10.86 23.82
CA ILE A 663 18.09 -11.77 22.91
C ILE A 663 18.66 -12.98 23.64
N GLU A 664 19.21 -12.80 24.85
CA GLU A 664 19.67 -13.91 25.69
C GLU A 664 18.55 -14.92 25.95
N GLN A 665 17.32 -14.45 26.22
CA GLN A 665 16.17 -15.35 26.44
C GLN A 665 15.81 -16.16 25.20
N ILE A 666 15.98 -15.59 24.00
CA ILE A 666 15.74 -16.30 22.73
C ILE A 666 16.85 -17.32 22.48
N ILE A 667 18.11 -16.94 22.64
CA ILE A 667 19.26 -17.84 22.43
C ILE A 667 19.20 -19.02 23.42
N ASN A 668 18.84 -18.74 24.68
CA ASN A 668 18.68 -19.76 25.73
C ASN A 668 17.54 -20.76 25.45
N SER A 669 16.68 -20.51 24.45
CA SER A 669 15.69 -21.49 23.99
C SER A 669 16.30 -22.67 23.22
N ASN A 670 17.60 -22.62 22.89
CA ASN A 670 18.35 -23.65 22.15
C ASN A 670 17.70 -24.03 20.80
N LYS A 671 17.13 -23.04 20.11
CA LYS A 671 16.58 -23.19 18.77
C LYS A 671 17.47 -22.49 17.75
N PRO A 672 17.57 -23.02 16.50
CA PRO A 672 18.22 -22.31 15.40
C PRO A 672 17.69 -20.88 15.32
N THR A 673 18.58 -19.90 15.39
CA THR A 673 18.23 -18.48 15.48
C THR A 673 19.01 -17.69 14.43
N LEU A 674 18.29 -17.00 13.55
CA LEU A 674 18.86 -16.02 12.62
C LEU A 674 18.68 -14.63 13.22
N LEU A 675 19.79 -13.96 13.56
CA LEU A 675 19.79 -12.58 14.01
C LEU A 675 20.07 -11.65 12.83
N LEU A 676 19.25 -10.60 12.70
CA LEU A 676 19.36 -9.58 11.66
C LEU A 676 19.56 -8.20 12.32
N GLY A 677 20.17 -7.27 11.59
CA GLY A 677 20.27 -5.86 12.00
C GLY A 677 18.91 -5.14 11.93
N GLY A 678 18.92 -3.86 11.53
CA GLY A 678 17.69 -3.07 11.48
C GLY A 678 17.93 -1.58 11.32
N GLY A 679 16.95 -0.78 11.72
CA GLY A 679 17.15 0.65 11.94
C GLY A 679 18.12 0.89 13.12
N GLY A 680 18.67 2.09 13.20
CA GLY A 680 19.77 2.44 14.09
C GLY A 680 20.53 3.63 13.54
N TYR A 681 20.07 4.83 13.90
CA TYR A 681 20.49 6.08 13.27
C TYR A 681 21.49 6.85 14.14
N ASN A 682 21.67 6.43 15.39
CA ASN A 682 22.91 6.68 16.11
C ASN A 682 23.90 5.53 15.83
N ILE A 683 24.91 5.81 15.00
CA ILE A 683 25.85 4.81 14.50
C ILE A 683 26.67 4.18 15.64
N ALA A 684 27.14 4.99 16.59
CA ALA A 684 27.96 4.49 17.70
C ALA A 684 27.16 3.55 18.60
N ASP A 685 25.94 3.93 18.98
CA ASP A 685 25.09 3.10 19.83
C ASP A 685 24.54 1.86 19.13
N THR A 686 24.32 1.95 17.82
CA THR A 686 24.02 0.78 16.98
C THR A 686 25.20 -0.20 16.99
N ALA A 687 26.43 0.30 16.84
CA ALA A 687 27.62 -0.52 16.91
C ALA A 687 27.84 -1.11 18.31
N ARG A 688 27.57 -0.37 19.40
CA ARG A 688 27.57 -0.90 20.78
C ARG A 688 26.61 -2.08 20.90
N LEU A 689 25.36 -1.90 20.48
CA LEU A 689 24.33 -2.94 20.58
C LEU A 689 24.71 -4.20 19.77
N TRP A 690 25.03 -4.06 18.49
CA TRP A 690 25.32 -5.22 17.64
C TRP A 690 26.62 -5.93 18.03
N THR A 691 27.60 -5.20 18.60
CA THR A 691 28.81 -5.81 19.18
C THR A 691 28.46 -6.64 20.42
N LEU A 692 27.64 -6.10 21.33
CA LEU A 692 27.16 -6.83 22.50
C LEU A 692 26.34 -8.08 22.10
N ILE A 693 25.47 -7.98 21.09
CA ILE A 693 24.72 -9.12 20.55
C ILE A 693 25.67 -10.19 20.02
N THR A 694 26.70 -9.78 19.27
CA THR A 694 27.72 -10.71 18.75
C THR A 694 28.47 -11.40 19.89
N GLY A 695 28.78 -10.67 20.97
CA GLY A 695 29.35 -11.24 22.20
C GLY A 695 28.48 -12.36 22.80
N ILE A 696 27.16 -12.13 22.92
CA ILE A 696 26.22 -13.17 23.39
C ILE A 696 26.25 -14.40 22.48
N CYS A 697 26.24 -14.21 21.16
CA CYS A 697 26.26 -15.34 20.21
C CYS A 697 27.53 -16.18 20.31
N LEU A 698 28.65 -15.54 20.64
CA LEU A 698 29.94 -16.20 20.87
C LEU A 698 30.07 -16.74 22.31
N ASN A 699 29.08 -16.47 23.17
CA ASN A 699 29.12 -16.76 24.60
C ASN A 699 30.35 -16.12 25.29
N GLU A 700 30.68 -14.90 24.87
CA GLU A 700 31.82 -14.11 25.36
C GLU A 700 31.33 -12.86 26.08
N LYS A 701 31.86 -12.64 27.29
CA LYS A 701 31.59 -11.43 28.05
C LYS A 701 32.59 -10.35 27.64
N LEU A 702 32.11 -9.32 26.97
CA LEU A 702 32.92 -8.19 26.54
C LEU A 702 33.23 -7.25 27.71
N ASP A 703 34.41 -6.64 27.68
CA ASP A 703 34.77 -5.57 28.61
C ASP A 703 33.94 -4.32 28.30
N ASN A 704 33.63 -3.52 29.33
CA ASN A 704 32.82 -2.33 29.12
C ASN A 704 33.62 -1.22 28.41
N ASP A 705 34.93 -1.17 28.60
CA ASP A 705 35.80 -0.20 27.94
C ASP A 705 35.93 -0.51 26.45
N ILE A 706 35.68 0.49 25.61
CA ILE A 706 35.80 0.32 24.17
C ILE A 706 37.29 0.29 23.80
N PRO A 707 37.75 -0.74 23.07
CA PRO A 707 39.14 -0.81 22.64
C PRO A 707 39.45 0.29 21.61
N GLU A 708 40.69 0.71 21.51
CA GLU A 708 41.09 1.71 20.51
C GLU A 708 40.94 1.14 19.08
N HIS A 709 40.28 1.89 18.20
CA HIS A 709 40.05 1.53 16.79
C HIS A 709 39.77 2.78 15.94
N ASP A 710 39.65 2.63 14.62
CA ASP A 710 39.53 3.73 13.65
C ASP A 710 38.37 4.72 13.91
N TYR A 711 37.32 4.29 14.62
CA TYR A 711 36.14 5.09 14.94
C TYR A 711 36.00 5.35 16.44
N PHE A 712 37.05 5.17 17.24
CA PHE A 712 37.03 5.31 18.70
C PHE A 712 36.44 6.65 19.17
N SER A 713 36.70 7.74 18.44
CA SER A 713 36.19 9.08 18.74
C SER A 713 34.65 9.20 18.69
N TYR A 714 33.96 8.29 17.99
CA TYR A 714 32.49 8.29 17.88
C TYR A 714 31.81 7.86 19.18
N TYR A 715 32.55 7.22 20.09
CA TYR A 715 32.03 6.70 21.35
C TYR A 715 32.25 7.65 22.53
N GLY A 716 32.76 8.85 22.28
CA GLY A 716 32.87 9.87 23.32
C GLY A 716 31.49 10.34 23.83
N PRO A 717 31.42 10.90 25.04
CA PRO A 717 32.56 11.21 25.92
C PRO A 717 32.97 10.06 26.86
N ASP A 718 32.19 8.99 26.95
CA ASP A 718 32.34 7.93 27.94
C ASP A 718 33.21 6.76 27.47
N PHE A 719 33.24 6.47 26.16
CA PHE A 719 34.05 5.39 25.56
C PHE A 719 33.73 4.01 26.16
N THR A 720 32.47 3.79 26.58
CA THR A 720 31.97 2.53 27.13
C THR A 720 30.93 1.86 26.25
N LEU A 721 30.79 0.52 26.33
CA LEU A 721 29.78 -0.26 25.60
C LEU A 721 28.37 -0.12 26.19
N GLU A 722 28.25 0.02 27.50
CA GLU A 722 26.96 0.22 28.17
C GLU A 722 26.37 1.59 27.84
N THR A 723 25.06 1.62 27.56
CA THR A 723 24.29 2.84 27.34
C THR A 723 23.43 3.18 28.56
N TRP A 724 23.25 4.47 28.82
CA TRP A 724 22.51 4.95 29.99
C TRP A 724 21.03 5.22 29.68
N PRO A 725 20.12 4.97 30.63
CA PRO A 725 18.72 5.32 30.46
C PRO A 725 18.56 6.85 30.41
N GLY A 726 17.73 7.34 29.50
CA GLY A 726 17.41 8.75 29.38
C GLY A 726 16.27 9.21 30.29
N ASN A 727 16.03 10.52 30.31
CA ASN A 727 14.94 11.16 31.07
C ASN A 727 13.65 11.37 30.26
N ARG A 728 13.45 10.57 29.20
CA ARG A 728 12.27 10.70 28.31
C ARG A 728 11.00 10.30 29.06
N THR A 729 9.96 11.14 28.96
CA THR A 729 8.65 10.84 29.55
C THR A 729 8.06 9.58 28.93
N ASN A 730 7.70 8.63 29.79
CA ASN A 730 7.06 7.39 29.40
C ASN A 730 5.53 7.56 29.33
N LYS A 731 4.95 7.40 28.15
CA LYS A 731 3.50 7.47 27.93
C LYS A 731 2.76 6.13 28.10
N ASN A 732 3.49 5.06 28.39
CA ASN A 732 2.94 3.73 28.60
C ASN A 732 2.58 3.54 30.07
N SER A 733 1.35 3.92 30.44
CA SER A 733 0.87 3.65 31.80
C SER A 733 0.85 2.13 32.08
N GLN A 734 1.08 1.72 33.33
CA GLN A 734 1.04 0.29 33.68
C GLN A 734 -0.31 -0.34 33.32
N LYS A 735 -1.42 0.38 33.58
CA LYS A 735 -2.78 -0.03 33.21
C LYS A 735 -2.92 -0.29 31.70
N TYR A 736 -2.27 0.52 30.86
CA TYR A 736 -2.28 0.32 29.42
C TYR A 736 -1.53 -0.97 29.04
N ILE A 737 -0.33 -1.17 29.57
CA ILE A 737 0.47 -2.39 29.34
C ILE A 737 -0.28 -3.65 29.77
N ASP A 738 -0.92 -3.62 30.94
CA ASP A 738 -1.71 -4.75 31.43
C ASP A 738 -2.91 -5.03 30.52
N SER A 739 -3.65 -3.99 30.09
CA SER A 739 -4.76 -4.15 29.15
C SER A 739 -4.33 -4.67 27.78
N LEU A 740 -3.13 -4.29 27.33
CA LEU A 740 -2.56 -4.74 26.07
C LEU A 740 -2.22 -6.24 26.13
N LEU A 741 -1.57 -6.67 27.21
CA LEU A 741 -1.24 -8.06 27.46
C LEU A 741 -2.50 -8.92 27.55
N ASP A 742 -3.49 -8.50 28.34
CA ASP A 742 -4.76 -9.22 28.46
C ASP A 742 -5.44 -9.38 27.09
N TYR A 743 -5.43 -8.32 26.27
CA TYR A 743 -5.99 -8.40 24.92
C TYR A 743 -5.24 -9.40 24.03
N ILE A 744 -3.91 -9.32 23.97
CA ILE A 744 -3.07 -10.21 23.14
C ILE A 744 -3.28 -11.68 23.56
N GLU A 745 -3.32 -11.94 24.85
CA GLU A 745 -3.49 -13.29 25.37
C GLU A 745 -4.82 -13.91 24.92
N HIS A 746 -5.94 -13.20 25.11
CA HIS A 746 -7.27 -13.75 24.84
C HIS A 746 -7.67 -13.67 23.36
N ASN A 747 -7.23 -12.64 22.63
CA ASN A 747 -7.70 -12.37 21.26
C ASN A 747 -6.70 -12.76 20.17
N GLN A 748 -5.45 -13.08 20.51
CA GLN A 748 -4.44 -13.49 19.54
C GLN A 748 -3.89 -14.87 19.89
N ILE A 749 -3.29 -15.02 21.09
CA ILE A 749 -2.64 -16.28 21.50
C ILE A 749 -3.65 -17.42 21.63
N ASP A 750 -4.82 -17.19 22.24
CA ASP A 750 -5.82 -18.26 22.38
C ASP A 750 -6.45 -18.66 21.04
N ILE A 751 -6.62 -17.74 20.09
CA ILE A 751 -7.05 -18.05 18.71
C ILE A 751 -6.01 -18.94 18.03
N MET A 752 -4.73 -18.59 18.16
CA MET A 752 -3.62 -19.37 17.62
C MET A 752 -3.59 -20.78 18.20
N LYS A 753 -3.71 -20.94 19.53
CA LYS A 753 -3.77 -22.25 20.19
C LYS A 753 -4.90 -23.10 19.63
N HIS A 754 -6.10 -22.53 19.53
CA HIS A 754 -7.27 -23.25 19.02
C HIS A 754 -7.04 -23.77 17.60
N LYS A 755 -6.44 -22.96 16.73
CA LYS A 755 -6.13 -23.35 15.35
C LYS A 755 -5.00 -24.38 15.23
N ILE A 756 -4.06 -24.41 16.17
CA ILE A 756 -2.98 -25.40 16.19
C ILE A 756 -3.49 -26.76 16.66
N CYS A 757 -4.50 -26.79 17.53
CA CYS A 757 -5.13 -28.00 18.04
C CYS A 757 -6.11 -28.65 17.04
N GLN A 758 -6.68 -27.87 16.12
CA GLN A 758 -7.50 -28.36 15.00
C GLN A 758 -6.60 -28.87 13.86
#